data_AF-A0A4Q3S664-F1
#
_entry.id   AF-A0A4Q3S664-F1
#
_cell.length_a   1.000
_cell.length_b   1.000
_cell.length_c   1.000
_cell.angle_alpha   90.00
_cell.angle_beta   90.00
_cell.angle_gamma   90.00
#
_symmetry.space_group_name_H-M   'P 1'
#
loop_
_entity.id
_entity.type
_entity.pdbx_description
1 polymer ?
#
loop_
_entity_poly.entity_id
_entity_poly.type
_entity_poly.pdbx_seq_one_letter_code
_entity_poly.pdbx_strand_id
1 'polypeptide(L)'
;MAHMLSLSAAATRPAANWRTDAAALRAIAQMAVNVELFTIPLYMTSLYSIQGFHPITGGGTDFYQGRLWAGAKTTAEPKTANDKAFNIVFSVFIQEMLHLQMAANMATVVGVNPTFTGAPLQDDNGGWLCYGPDKSVIPGIIDLKDTKAHEDVAVNIGVLDETALRLFLAIEQPEADARANIKDDKVKDYFPKVPFKDWKYGDALPLFGTIGWMYQCYYDYLNLRYDDGSTLWGKVFNGKAVQNDLFNTSGSGGHPMREFMGFETTIALTYPDIAFEQMVQMMDAITDQGEGNTINRGGAALLKAVEPKYQPSDAALKSDYPSYSDAGKLMPSADAEARWSNDGKDHYERFGEIQGLLHELVTWPQWLARNPTWTAEMLTGPGYDPSNPYKLPTPGDVAGALNALAADKAGSKALLSQAVVGAIHGVTSVLYGYWTPPAGQPAPLFPFPSMSGSGDRMSTAWAILGETPDLSMGLPPPASDTLYHSCQGLDFNGDGTNSCAQVEVFHSCRGSNLCRSTGGCGFVQPTTGGGNCGSAVATRAPAASCSAGGACGAPGVGGAPAASATKEAKPVTAGCGPPPVDSTLYSAPGDNKCGGFGGCAVPISASQVFPRAGTMQLFDFVDDPQKGWHSVAITGPDGQIPFSYGEKVHTVAWRAFSEVMKSRGKT
;
A
#
# COMPACT_ATOMS: atom_id res chain seq x y z
N MET A 1 -25.78 23.51 23.26
CA MET A 1 -26.88 24.46 22.97
C MET A 1 -26.37 25.53 22.03
N ALA A 2 -26.73 25.42 20.75
CA ALA A 2 -26.94 26.47 19.75
C ALA A 2 -26.97 25.74 18.40
N HIS A 3 -28.15 25.27 18.01
CA HIS A 3 -28.38 24.77 16.66
C HIS A 3 -28.03 25.88 15.66
N MET A 4 -27.02 25.66 14.83
CA MET A 4 -26.88 26.39 13.58
C MET A 4 -28.03 25.97 12.67
N LEU A 5 -29.06 26.81 12.64
CA LEU A 5 -30.05 26.89 11.58
C LEU A 5 -29.36 27.49 10.35
N SER A 6 -29.34 26.78 9.21
CA SER A 6 -29.24 27.41 7.89
C SER A 6 -29.55 26.43 6.74
N LEU A 7 -30.71 26.67 6.10
CA LEU A 7 -31.02 26.67 4.65
C LEU A 7 -30.57 25.45 3.81
N SER A 8 -31.41 24.52 3.32
CA SER A 8 -32.86 24.49 3.08
C SER A 8 -33.48 23.27 3.78
N ALA A 9 -34.70 23.40 4.31
CA ALA A 9 -35.46 22.23 4.71
C ALA A 9 -35.87 21.49 3.43
N ALA A 10 -35.00 20.59 2.96
CA ALA A 10 -35.37 19.61 1.95
C ALA A 10 -36.70 18.97 2.40
N ALA A 11 -37.68 18.92 1.50
CA ALA A 11 -38.99 18.38 1.83
C ALA A 11 -38.84 16.99 2.45
N THR A 12 -39.48 16.76 3.59
CA THR A 12 -39.43 15.48 4.30
C THR A 12 -39.88 14.35 3.38
N ARG A 13 -39.08 13.29 3.30
CA ARG A 13 -39.37 12.13 2.45
C ARG A 13 -40.28 11.14 3.19
N PRO A 14 -41.19 10.42 2.52
CA PRO A 14 -41.98 9.39 3.19
C PRO A 14 -41.09 8.34 3.87
N ALA A 15 -41.31 8.08 5.16
CA ALA A 15 -40.51 7.15 5.95
C ALA A 15 -40.43 5.75 5.32
N ALA A 16 -41.45 5.32 4.58
CA ALA A 16 -41.47 4.03 3.87
C ALA A 16 -40.28 3.84 2.90
N ASN A 17 -39.66 4.93 2.42
CA ASN A 17 -38.54 4.86 1.47
C ASN A 17 -37.17 4.59 2.11
N TRP A 18 -37.07 4.61 3.44
CA TRP A 18 -35.77 4.62 4.11
C TRP A 18 -34.87 3.44 3.75
N ARG A 19 -35.44 2.26 3.46
CA ARG A 19 -34.67 1.07 3.08
C ARG A 19 -34.04 1.22 1.70
N THR A 20 -34.77 1.83 0.76
CA THR A 20 -34.26 2.16 -0.57
C THR A 20 -33.16 3.19 -0.46
N ASP A 21 -33.34 4.22 0.36
CA ASP A 21 -32.33 5.26 0.55
C ASP A 21 -31.07 4.72 1.25
N ALA A 22 -31.23 3.84 2.25
CA ALA A 22 -30.12 3.13 2.89
C ALA A 22 -29.36 2.24 1.89
N ALA A 23 -30.08 1.58 0.98
CA ALA A 23 -29.46 0.77 -0.06
C ALA A 23 -28.66 1.61 -1.06
N ALA A 24 -29.20 2.75 -1.51
CA ALA A 24 -28.48 3.68 -2.39
C ALA A 24 -27.22 4.24 -1.71
N LEU A 25 -27.35 4.69 -0.45
CA LEU A 25 -26.23 5.15 0.37
C LEU A 25 -25.11 4.10 0.47
N ARG A 26 -25.47 2.84 0.75
CA ARG A 26 -24.52 1.73 0.86
C ARG A 26 -23.86 1.38 -0.47
N ALA A 27 -24.60 1.48 -1.57
CA ALA A 27 -24.03 1.30 -2.90
C ALA A 27 -23.01 2.41 -3.21
N ILE A 28 -23.31 3.68 -2.88
CA ILE A 28 -22.34 4.79 -3.01
C ILE A 28 -21.12 4.56 -2.12
N ALA A 29 -21.30 4.06 -0.89
CA ALA A 29 -20.21 3.76 0.01
C ALA A 29 -19.23 2.73 -0.57
N GLN A 30 -19.73 1.67 -1.22
CA GLN A 30 -18.88 0.72 -1.94
C GLN A 30 -18.28 1.32 -3.20
N MET A 31 -19.00 2.18 -3.92
CA MET A 31 -18.47 2.86 -5.11
C MET A 31 -17.30 3.79 -4.75
N ALA A 32 -17.37 4.48 -3.60
CA ALA A 32 -16.26 5.26 -3.06
C ALA A 32 -15.03 4.37 -2.88
N VAL A 33 -15.15 3.22 -2.20
CA VAL A 33 -14.04 2.25 -2.08
C VAL A 33 -13.52 1.82 -3.45
N ASN A 34 -14.39 1.61 -4.43
CA ASN A 34 -14.00 1.17 -5.76
C ASN A 34 -13.21 2.24 -6.53
N VAL A 35 -13.63 3.51 -6.50
CA VAL A 35 -12.95 4.56 -7.27
C VAL A 35 -11.57 4.87 -6.67
N GLU A 36 -11.45 4.95 -5.35
CA GLU A 36 -10.14 5.14 -4.68
C GLU A 36 -9.21 3.94 -4.89
N LEU A 37 -9.75 2.71 -4.99
CA LEU A 37 -8.93 1.54 -5.30
C LEU A 37 -8.51 1.50 -6.78
N PHE A 38 -9.34 2.02 -7.67
CA PHE A 38 -9.06 2.09 -9.11
C PHE A 38 -7.91 3.06 -9.43
N THR A 39 -7.79 4.19 -8.75
CA THR A 39 -6.70 5.15 -9.01
C THR A 39 -5.32 4.58 -8.62
N ILE A 40 -5.24 3.74 -7.59
CA ILE A 40 -3.97 3.23 -7.04
C ILE A 40 -3.12 2.47 -8.09
N PRO A 41 -3.57 1.39 -8.75
CA PRO A 41 -2.77 0.72 -9.79
C PRO A 41 -2.53 1.59 -11.02
N LEU A 42 -3.48 2.48 -11.34
CA LEU A 42 -3.37 3.38 -12.48
C LEU A 42 -2.19 4.34 -12.31
N TYR A 43 -2.13 5.05 -11.18
CA TYR A 43 -1.05 5.98 -10.86
C TYR A 43 0.25 5.25 -10.59
N MET A 44 0.21 4.11 -9.89
CA MET A 44 1.39 3.27 -9.65
C MET A 44 2.06 2.81 -10.96
N THR A 45 1.27 2.42 -11.96
CA THR A 45 1.81 1.96 -13.26
C THR A 45 2.59 3.06 -13.96
N SER A 46 2.04 4.28 -13.99
CA SER A 46 2.72 5.42 -14.62
C SER A 46 3.89 5.92 -13.79
N LEU A 47 3.78 5.98 -12.46
CA LEU A 47 4.85 6.35 -11.53
C LEU A 47 6.13 5.55 -11.81
N TYR A 48 6.01 4.22 -11.88
CA TYR A 48 7.16 3.33 -12.06
C TYR A 48 7.62 3.20 -13.51
N SER A 49 6.91 3.81 -14.47
CA SER A 49 7.37 3.94 -15.85
C SER A 49 8.46 5.01 -16.03
N ILE A 50 8.55 5.95 -15.07
CA ILE A 50 9.61 6.96 -15.02
C ILE A 50 10.95 6.24 -14.82
N GLN A 51 11.91 6.51 -15.70
CA GLN A 51 13.21 5.87 -15.62
C GLN A 51 14.00 6.41 -14.42
N GLY A 52 14.69 5.52 -13.72
CA GLY A 52 15.59 5.92 -12.65
C GLY A 52 16.42 4.77 -12.12
N PHE A 53 17.40 5.12 -11.29
CA PHE A 53 18.21 4.18 -10.54
C PHE A 53 18.25 4.62 -9.08
N HIS A 54 18.25 3.66 -8.17
CA HIS A 54 18.39 3.96 -6.74
C HIS A 54 19.33 2.98 -6.06
N PRO A 55 20.06 3.42 -5.02
CA PRO A 55 20.81 2.50 -4.17
C PRO A 55 19.85 1.65 -3.33
N ILE A 56 20.24 0.40 -3.06
CA ILE A 56 19.53 -0.43 -2.08
C ILE A 56 20.08 -0.08 -0.70
N THR A 57 19.26 0.53 0.15
CA THR A 57 19.71 1.10 1.44
C THR A 57 18.95 0.50 2.62
N GLY A 58 19.51 0.66 3.82
CA GLY A 58 18.90 0.23 5.06
C GLY A 58 19.62 0.82 6.27
N GLY A 59 18.87 1.22 7.30
CA GLY A 59 19.44 1.81 8.50
C GLY A 59 20.48 0.89 9.16
N GLY A 60 21.71 1.38 9.30
CA GLY A 60 22.80 0.65 9.94
C GLY A 60 23.36 -0.54 9.15
N THR A 61 23.05 -0.66 7.85
CA THR A 61 23.56 -1.73 6.99
C THR A 61 24.18 -1.18 5.71
N ASP A 62 25.24 -1.82 5.23
CA ASP A 62 26.00 -1.48 4.02
C ASP A 62 26.07 -2.64 3.02
N PHE A 63 25.17 -3.64 3.15
CA PHE A 63 25.17 -4.87 2.35
C PHE A 63 25.33 -4.63 0.86
N TYR A 64 24.66 -3.59 0.35
CA TYR A 64 24.57 -3.26 -1.07
C TYR A 64 25.29 -1.97 -1.44
N GLN A 65 26.24 -1.50 -0.62
CA GLN A 65 26.94 -0.24 -0.86
C GLN A 65 27.45 -0.14 -2.31
N GLY A 66 27.17 1.00 -2.95
CA GLY A 66 27.50 1.26 -4.34
C GLY A 66 26.82 0.39 -5.39
N ARG A 67 25.86 -0.46 -5.05
CA ARG A 67 25.04 -1.19 -6.04
C ARG A 67 23.78 -0.39 -6.34
N LEU A 68 23.43 -0.26 -7.61
CA LEU A 68 22.23 0.42 -8.06
C LEU A 68 21.20 -0.60 -8.55
N TRP A 69 19.94 -0.34 -8.22
CA TRP A 69 18.79 -1.07 -8.76
C TRP A 69 18.06 -0.22 -9.79
N ALA A 70 17.59 -0.86 -10.85
CA ALA A 70 16.77 -0.23 -11.87
C ALA A 70 15.37 0.05 -11.31
N GLY A 71 15.06 1.33 -11.15
CA GLY A 71 13.79 1.82 -10.64
C GLY A 71 13.97 3.22 -10.05
N ALA A 72 13.05 4.14 -10.36
CA ALA A 72 13.02 5.43 -9.70
C ALA A 72 12.53 5.30 -8.25
N LYS A 73 12.95 6.22 -7.39
CA LYS A 73 12.49 6.40 -6.02
C LYS A 73 12.31 7.89 -5.72
N THR A 74 11.63 8.18 -4.62
CA THR A 74 11.55 9.52 -4.07
C THR A 74 12.95 10.08 -3.82
N THR A 75 13.08 11.40 -3.91
CA THR A 75 14.33 12.09 -3.57
C THR A 75 14.07 13.28 -2.65
N ALA A 76 14.99 13.49 -1.71
CA ALA A 76 14.95 14.63 -0.79
C ALA A 76 15.43 15.94 -1.45
N GLU A 77 16.02 15.86 -2.66
CA GLU A 77 16.46 17.04 -3.42
C GLU A 77 16.12 16.84 -4.91
N PRO A 78 14.85 17.03 -5.32
CA PRO A 78 14.44 16.79 -6.70
C PRO A 78 15.04 17.81 -7.67
N LYS A 79 15.98 17.36 -8.51
CA LYS A 79 16.75 18.23 -9.42
C LYS A 79 16.31 18.07 -10.87
N THR A 80 16.05 16.84 -11.30
CA THR A 80 15.66 16.52 -12.68
C THR A 80 14.14 16.52 -12.87
N ALA A 81 13.68 16.53 -14.13
CA ALA A 81 12.27 16.33 -14.44
C ALA A 81 11.74 14.99 -13.90
N ASN A 82 12.52 13.90 -14.03
CA ASN A 82 12.17 12.59 -13.50
C ASN A 82 12.01 12.61 -11.97
N ASP A 83 12.94 13.25 -11.26
CA ASP A 83 12.86 13.37 -9.80
C ASP A 83 11.59 14.10 -9.36
N LYS A 84 11.29 15.22 -10.00
CA LYS A 84 10.12 16.06 -9.69
C LYS A 84 8.82 15.30 -9.99
N ALA A 85 8.70 14.74 -11.19
CA ALA A 85 7.51 13.98 -11.58
C ALA A 85 7.33 12.74 -10.69
N PHE A 86 8.40 12.03 -10.34
CA PHE A 86 8.30 10.87 -9.44
C PHE A 86 7.81 11.29 -8.06
N ASN A 87 8.38 12.34 -7.45
CA ASN A 87 7.92 12.85 -6.16
C ASN A 87 6.45 13.28 -6.22
N ILE A 88 6.02 13.97 -7.27
CA ILE A 88 4.63 14.43 -7.45
C ILE A 88 3.67 13.23 -7.55
N VAL A 89 3.88 12.31 -8.48
CA VAL A 89 2.97 11.15 -8.65
C VAL A 89 3.00 10.24 -7.41
N PHE A 90 4.15 10.08 -6.77
CA PHE A 90 4.26 9.34 -5.50
C PHE A 90 3.41 9.97 -4.40
N SER A 91 3.40 11.32 -4.28
CA SER A 91 2.59 12.02 -3.29
C SER A 91 1.09 11.76 -3.47
N VAL A 92 0.61 11.83 -4.72
CA VAL A 92 -0.79 11.53 -5.07
C VAL A 92 -1.11 10.07 -4.74
N PHE A 93 -0.28 9.13 -5.20
CA PHE A 93 -0.44 7.70 -4.94
C PHE A 93 -0.55 7.35 -3.45
N ILE A 94 0.17 8.03 -2.56
CA ILE A 94 0.05 7.83 -1.11
C ILE A 94 -1.24 8.44 -0.55
N GLN A 95 -1.69 9.58 -1.07
CA GLN A 95 -2.97 10.17 -0.67
C GLN A 95 -4.17 9.31 -1.13
N GLU A 96 -4.12 8.70 -2.31
CA GLU A 96 -5.15 7.72 -2.74
C GLU A 96 -5.27 6.54 -1.74
N MET A 97 -4.17 6.10 -1.13
CA MET A 97 -4.23 5.07 -0.08
C MET A 97 -4.91 5.58 1.20
N LEU A 98 -4.72 6.85 1.55
CA LEU A 98 -5.45 7.49 2.65
C LEU A 98 -6.95 7.57 2.31
N HIS A 99 -7.30 7.95 1.07
CA HIS A 99 -8.67 8.02 0.61
C HIS A 99 -9.36 6.66 0.67
N LEU A 100 -8.68 5.60 0.20
CA LEU A 100 -9.18 4.22 0.29
C LEU A 100 -9.45 3.79 1.74
N GLN A 101 -8.54 4.10 2.68
CA GLN A 101 -8.76 3.84 4.11
C GLN A 101 -10.01 4.57 4.62
N MET A 102 -10.13 5.86 4.33
CA MET A 102 -11.26 6.68 4.78
C MET A 102 -12.57 6.19 4.18
N ALA A 103 -12.60 5.88 2.88
CA ALA A 103 -13.76 5.31 2.19
C ALA A 103 -14.20 3.98 2.83
N ALA A 104 -13.26 3.10 3.14
CA ALA A 104 -13.54 1.82 3.80
C ALA A 104 -14.08 2.02 5.23
N ASN A 105 -13.49 2.93 6.02
CA ASN A 105 -13.98 3.29 7.35
C ASN A 105 -15.39 3.89 7.32
N MET A 106 -15.69 4.73 6.32
CA MET A 106 -17.03 5.29 6.09
C MET A 106 -18.04 4.19 5.71
N ALA A 107 -17.64 3.24 4.87
CA ALA A 107 -18.49 2.13 4.43
C ALA A 107 -18.95 1.25 5.61
N THR A 108 -18.05 0.89 6.52
CA THR A 108 -18.41 0.05 7.69
C THR A 108 -19.39 0.73 8.64
N VAL A 109 -19.29 2.05 8.79
CA VAL A 109 -20.17 2.87 9.64
C VAL A 109 -21.61 2.91 9.14
N VAL A 110 -21.84 2.79 7.83
CA VAL A 110 -23.19 2.67 7.25
C VAL A 110 -23.63 1.21 7.06
N GLY A 111 -22.85 0.25 7.56
CA GLY A 111 -23.15 -1.17 7.58
C GLY A 111 -22.76 -1.93 6.30
N VAL A 112 -21.79 -1.44 5.54
CA VAL A 112 -21.19 -2.16 4.40
C VAL A 112 -19.94 -2.88 4.86
N ASN A 113 -19.77 -4.13 4.42
CA ASN A 113 -18.49 -4.82 4.50
C ASN A 113 -17.76 -4.54 3.18
N PRO A 114 -16.77 -3.62 3.16
CA PRO A 114 -16.18 -3.19 1.90
C PRO A 114 -15.46 -4.35 1.20
N THR A 115 -15.69 -4.48 -0.10
CA THR A 115 -14.99 -5.43 -0.97
C THR A 115 -13.89 -4.72 -1.73
N PHE A 116 -12.73 -5.36 -1.86
CA PHE A 116 -11.55 -4.83 -2.58
C PHE A 116 -11.16 -5.72 -3.77
N THR A 117 -11.87 -6.84 -3.94
CA THR A 117 -11.73 -7.77 -5.05
C THR A 117 -13.10 -7.93 -5.71
N GLY A 118 -13.11 -8.27 -7.00
CA GLY A 118 -14.33 -8.50 -7.77
C GLY A 118 -14.89 -7.27 -8.49
N ALA A 119 -16.07 -7.45 -9.07
CA ALA A 119 -16.70 -6.46 -9.92
C ALA A 119 -17.05 -5.16 -9.15
N PRO A 120 -16.92 -3.98 -9.80
CA PRO A 120 -16.64 -3.79 -11.22
C PRO A 120 -15.15 -3.77 -11.59
N LEU A 121 -14.22 -3.88 -10.64
CA LEU A 121 -12.80 -3.64 -10.89
C LEU A 121 -12.05 -4.88 -11.38
N GLN A 122 -12.31 -6.04 -10.78
CA GLN A 122 -11.57 -7.27 -11.04
C GLN A 122 -12.50 -8.45 -11.33
N ASP A 123 -12.00 -9.45 -12.05
CA ASP A 123 -12.62 -10.77 -12.14
C ASP A 123 -12.25 -11.65 -10.93
N ASP A 124 -12.77 -12.88 -10.91
CA ASP A 124 -12.53 -13.85 -9.84
C ASP A 124 -11.07 -14.33 -9.76
N ASN A 125 -10.27 -14.08 -10.79
CA ASN A 125 -8.85 -14.41 -10.87
C ASN A 125 -7.94 -13.20 -10.56
N GLY A 126 -8.50 -12.07 -10.13
CA GLY A 126 -7.77 -10.84 -9.84
C GLY A 126 -7.36 -10.03 -11.08
N GLY A 127 -7.83 -10.41 -12.27
CA GLY A 127 -7.62 -9.67 -13.51
C GLY A 127 -8.45 -8.41 -13.55
N TRP A 128 -7.82 -7.26 -13.83
CA TRP A 128 -8.49 -5.96 -13.84
C TRP A 128 -9.34 -5.78 -15.10
N LEU A 129 -10.64 -5.51 -14.90
CA LEU A 129 -11.66 -5.38 -15.94
C LEU A 129 -11.87 -3.93 -16.40
N CYS A 130 -11.49 -2.97 -15.56
CA CYS A 130 -11.74 -1.54 -15.77
C CYS A 130 -10.66 -0.83 -16.60
N TYR A 131 -9.54 -1.49 -16.90
CA TYR A 131 -8.49 -0.95 -17.76
C TYR A 131 -8.52 -1.59 -19.15
N GLY A 132 -8.31 -0.78 -20.18
CA GLY A 132 -8.08 -1.28 -21.53
C GLY A 132 -8.17 -0.19 -22.59
N PRO A 133 -7.62 -0.44 -23.79
CA PRO A 133 -7.63 0.53 -24.88
C PRO A 133 -9.06 0.84 -25.40
N ASP A 134 -10.02 -0.03 -25.12
CA ASP A 134 -11.44 0.11 -25.47
C ASP A 134 -12.29 0.68 -24.32
N LYS A 135 -11.72 0.87 -23.13
CA LYS A 135 -12.47 1.36 -21.96
C LYS A 135 -12.52 2.88 -21.99
N SER A 136 -13.69 3.43 -21.68
CA SER A 136 -13.90 4.88 -21.60
C SER A 136 -14.56 5.32 -20.30
N VAL A 137 -15.08 4.40 -19.50
CA VAL A 137 -15.81 4.72 -18.26
C VAL A 137 -14.85 4.70 -17.08
N ILE A 138 -14.67 5.85 -16.43
CA ILE A 138 -14.06 5.91 -15.10
C ILE A 138 -15.06 5.27 -14.13
N PRO A 139 -14.68 4.22 -13.36
CA PRO A 139 -15.63 3.44 -12.58
C PRO A 139 -16.54 4.28 -11.68
N GLY A 140 -17.84 4.25 -11.96
CA GLY A 140 -18.86 4.99 -11.21
C GLY A 140 -18.93 6.49 -11.49
N ILE A 141 -17.92 7.08 -12.16
CA ILE A 141 -17.81 8.51 -12.39
C ILE A 141 -18.38 8.84 -13.76
N ILE A 142 -17.60 8.83 -14.83
CA ILE A 142 -18.04 9.36 -16.13
C ILE A 142 -17.60 8.48 -17.30
N ASP A 143 -18.41 8.41 -18.35
CA ASP A 143 -17.94 7.95 -19.66
C ASP A 143 -17.22 9.09 -20.37
N LEU A 144 -15.90 8.94 -20.56
CA LEU A 144 -15.08 9.94 -21.22
C LEU A 144 -15.55 10.25 -22.65
N LYS A 145 -16.27 9.33 -23.31
CA LYS A 145 -16.92 9.59 -24.62
C LYS A 145 -17.96 10.71 -24.57
N ASP A 146 -18.47 11.05 -23.40
CA ASP A 146 -19.41 12.13 -23.19
C ASP A 146 -18.75 13.48 -22.83
N THR A 147 -17.42 13.55 -22.88
CA THR A 147 -16.64 14.79 -22.64
C THR A 147 -16.19 15.45 -23.94
N LYS A 148 -15.80 16.73 -23.89
CA LYS A 148 -15.29 17.51 -25.03
C LYS A 148 -13.78 17.33 -25.18
N ALA A 149 -13.04 17.36 -24.09
CA ALA A 149 -11.57 17.35 -24.10
C ALA A 149 -10.94 15.96 -23.90
N HIS A 150 -11.71 14.94 -23.51
CA HIS A 150 -11.19 13.60 -23.21
C HIS A 150 -11.91 12.47 -23.97
N GLU A 151 -12.71 12.76 -25.02
CA GLU A 151 -13.47 11.73 -25.74
C GLU A 151 -12.61 10.66 -26.44
N ASP A 152 -11.36 10.96 -26.72
CA ASP A 152 -10.37 10.05 -27.29
C ASP A 152 -9.50 9.34 -26.24
N VAL A 153 -9.60 9.72 -24.96
CA VAL A 153 -8.81 9.14 -23.88
C VAL A 153 -9.43 7.80 -23.46
N ALA A 154 -8.60 6.75 -23.45
CA ALA A 154 -8.97 5.47 -22.92
C ALA A 154 -8.70 5.41 -21.40
N VAL A 155 -9.57 4.74 -20.67
CA VAL A 155 -9.35 4.37 -19.27
C VAL A 155 -8.41 3.18 -19.25
N ASN A 156 -7.10 3.47 -19.26
CA ASN A 156 -6.09 2.44 -19.34
C ASN A 156 -4.85 2.82 -18.54
N ILE A 157 -4.16 1.80 -18.04
CA ILE A 157 -2.83 1.93 -17.47
C ILE A 157 -1.79 2.13 -18.58
N GLY A 158 -0.69 2.81 -18.26
CA GLY A 158 0.30 3.17 -19.28
C GLY A 158 1.57 3.77 -18.72
N VAL A 159 2.42 4.20 -19.65
CA VAL A 159 3.60 5.03 -19.36
C VAL A 159 3.14 6.44 -18.96
N LEU A 160 3.92 7.14 -18.14
CA LEU A 160 3.68 8.55 -17.84
C LEU A 160 3.99 9.41 -19.08
N ASP A 161 2.95 9.65 -19.87
CA ASP A 161 2.96 10.49 -21.06
C ASP A 161 1.74 11.43 -21.10
N GLU A 162 1.55 12.13 -22.22
CA GLU A 162 0.41 13.04 -22.41
C GLU A 162 -0.95 12.31 -22.31
N THR A 163 -1.05 11.07 -22.79
CA THR A 163 -2.29 10.30 -22.74
C THR A 163 -2.64 9.94 -21.30
N ALA A 164 -1.67 9.44 -20.54
CA ALA A 164 -1.86 9.13 -19.12
C ALA A 164 -2.21 10.38 -18.31
N LEU A 165 -1.51 11.50 -18.51
CA LEU A 165 -1.83 12.75 -17.80
C LEU A 165 -3.20 13.30 -18.15
N ARG A 166 -3.64 13.18 -19.41
CA ARG A 166 -5.02 13.57 -19.79
C ARG A 166 -6.07 12.72 -19.07
N LEU A 167 -5.80 11.43 -18.85
CA LEU A 167 -6.66 10.58 -18.03
C LEU A 167 -6.64 11.00 -16.56
N PHE A 168 -5.47 11.29 -16.00
CA PHE A 168 -5.33 11.68 -14.59
C PHE A 168 -6.06 13.00 -14.31
N LEU A 169 -5.89 13.99 -15.19
CA LEU A 169 -6.62 15.26 -15.10
C LEU A 169 -8.13 15.09 -15.27
N ALA A 170 -8.59 14.09 -16.05
CA ALA A 170 -10.02 13.79 -16.19
C ALA A 170 -10.60 13.14 -14.93
N ILE A 171 -9.81 12.34 -14.22
CA ILE A 171 -10.21 11.70 -12.95
C ILE A 171 -10.33 12.73 -11.84
N GLU A 172 -9.33 13.60 -11.70
CA GLU A 172 -9.24 14.61 -10.63
C GLU A 172 -9.91 15.95 -10.99
N GLN A 173 -10.68 16.00 -12.08
CA GLN A 173 -11.18 17.26 -12.62
C GLN A 173 -12.12 17.96 -11.63
N PRO A 174 -11.86 19.24 -11.25
CA PRO A 174 -12.77 19.99 -10.40
C PRO A 174 -14.16 20.14 -11.03
N GLU A 175 -15.22 20.13 -10.21
CA GLU A 175 -16.61 20.10 -10.67
C GLU A 175 -16.96 21.17 -11.73
N ALA A 176 -16.51 22.41 -11.54
CA ALA A 176 -16.78 23.49 -12.48
C ALA A 176 -16.19 23.23 -13.87
N ASP A 177 -14.96 22.71 -13.90
CA ASP A 177 -14.25 22.36 -15.13
C ASP A 177 -14.90 21.14 -15.78
N ALA A 178 -15.27 20.13 -14.98
CA ALA A 178 -15.98 18.95 -15.46
C ALA A 178 -17.32 19.31 -16.11
N ARG A 179 -18.14 20.17 -15.47
CA ARG A 179 -19.41 20.66 -16.05
C ARG A 179 -19.21 21.37 -17.38
N ALA A 180 -18.15 22.17 -17.51
CA ALA A 180 -17.84 22.86 -18.77
C ALA A 180 -17.36 21.87 -19.85
N ASN A 181 -16.64 20.83 -19.45
CA ASN A 181 -16.05 19.82 -20.31
C ASN A 181 -17.04 18.76 -20.79
N ILE A 182 -18.09 18.45 -20.04
CA ILE A 182 -19.13 17.49 -20.47
C ILE A 182 -19.91 18.06 -21.67
N LYS A 183 -20.25 17.19 -22.64
CA LYS A 183 -21.10 17.54 -23.80
C LYS A 183 -22.45 18.06 -23.31
N ASP A 184 -22.93 19.16 -23.89
CA ASP A 184 -24.07 19.92 -23.36
C ASP A 184 -25.34 19.08 -23.20
N ASP A 185 -25.58 18.12 -24.11
CA ASP A 185 -26.73 17.19 -24.07
C ASP A 185 -26.58 16.07 -23.03
N LYS A 186 -25.37 15.84 -22.53
CA LYS A 186 -25.01 14.79 -21.58
C LYS A 186 -24.88 15.25 -20.14
N VAL A 187 -24.75 16.56 -19.87
CA VAL A 187 -24.61 17.10 -18.50
C VAL A 187 -25.68 16.56 -17.54
N LYS A 188 -26.92 16.42 -18.00
CA LYS A 188 -28.05 15.90 -17.18
C LYS A 188 -27.86 14.45 -16.69
N ASP A 189 -26.97 13.68 -17.31
CA ASP A 189 -26.78 12.25 -17.04
C ASP A 189 -25.76 12.00 -15.91
N TYR A 190 -24.96 13.02 -15.54
CA TYR A 190 -23.82 12.90 -14.62
C TYR A 190 -23.99 13.66 -13.30
N PHE A 191 -25.03 14.46 -13.13
CA PHE A 191 -25.27 15.20 -11.88
C PHE A 191 -26.62 14.84 -11.25
N PRO A 192 -26.77 13.58 -10.80
CA PRO A 192 -28.01 13.13 -10.19
C PRO A 192 -28.28 13.91 -8.90
N LYS A 193 -29.56 14.04 -8.55
CA LYS A 193 -30.01 14.64 -7.29
C LYS A 193 -30.44 13.54 -6.34
N VAL A 194 -30.10 13.69 -5.06
CA VAL A 194 -30.54 12.81 -3.99
C VAL A 194 -31.93 13.23 -3.50
N PRO A 195 -32.85 12.28 -3.24
CA PRO A 195 -32.73 10.84 -3.51
C PRO A 195 -32.82 10.54 -5.01
N PHE A 196 -32.07 9.54 -5.48
CA PHE A 196 -32.07 9.15 -6.89
C PHE A 196 -33.46 8.76 -7.36
N LYS A 197 -33.87 9.36 -8.48
CA LYS A 197 -35.20 9.19 -9.04
C LYS A 197 -35.38 7.75 -9.52
N ASP A 198 -36.50 7.13 -9.11
CA ASP A 198 -36.93 5.79 -9.51
C ASP A 198 -35.95 4.63 -9.20
N TRP A 199 -34.85 4.89 -8.49
CA TRP A 199 -33.84 3.89 -8.13
C TRP A 199 -34.37 2.88 -7.12
N LYS A 200 -34.04 1.61 -7.32
CA LYS A 200 -34.41 0.48 -6.46
C LYS A 200 -33.20 -0.34 -6.06
N TYR A 201 -33.36 -1.11 -4.98
CA TYR A 201 -32.34 -2.05 -4.54
C TYR A 201 -31.93 -3.00 -5.66
N GLY A 202 -30.63 -3.03 -5.96
CA GLY A 202 -30.03 -3.85 -7.02
C GLY A 202 -29.85 -3.13 -8.35
N ASP A 203 -30.44 -1.94 -8.54
CA ASP A 203 -30.19 -1.13 -9.72
C ASP A 203 -28.74 -0.60 -9.68
N ALA A 204 -28.13 -0.47 -10.86
CA ALA A 204 -26.86 0.24 -10.98
C ALA A 204 -27.00 1.69 -10.48
N LEU A 205 -25.93 2.21 -9.87
CA LEU A 205 -25.89 3.63 -9.53
C LEU A 205 -25.90 4.48 -10.81
N PRO A 206 -26.49 5.69 -10.78
CA PRO A 206 -26.19 6.69 -11.78
C PRO A 206 -24.69 6.99 -11.79
N LEU A 207 -24.18 7.43 -12.93
CA LEU A 207 -22.83 7.96 -13.08
C LEU A 207 -22.74 9.37 -12.45
N PHE A 208 -21.54 9.76 -12.00
CA PHE A 208 -21.25 11.03 -11.33
C PHE A 208 -20.22 11.85 -12.13
N GLY A 209 -20.48 13.14 -12.35
CA GLY A 209 -19.62 13.97 -13.21
C GLY A 209 -18.20 14.15 -12.68
N THR A 210 -18.01 14.04 -11.36
CA THR A 210 -16.71 14.03 -10.67
C THR A 210 -16.80 13.12 -9.43
N ILE A 211 -15.64 12.78 -8.85
CA ILE A 211 -15.54 12.06 -7.57
C ILE A 211 -16.17 12.91 -6.45
N GLY A 212 -15.92 14.22 -6.45
CA GLY A 212 -16.51 15.19 -5.56
C GLY A 212 -18.03 15.20 -5.61
N TRP A 213 -18.64 15.08 -6.79
CA TRP A 213 -20.10 14.98 -6.91
C TRP A 213 -20.66 13.66 -6.38
N MET A 214 -19.92 12.55 -6.53
CA MET A 214 -20.28 11.28 -5.88
C MET A 214 -20.30 11.44 -4.35
N TYR A 215 -19.26 12.05 -3.77
CA TYR A 215 -19.22 12.33 -2.32
C TYR A 215 -20.29 13.35 -1.89
N GLN A 216 -20.64 14.34 -2.72
CA GLN A 216 -21.78 15.21 -2.47
C GLN A 216 -23.09 14.42 -2.38
N CYS A 217 -23.32 13.48 -3.30
CA CYS A 217 -24.48 12.59 -3.22
C CYS A 217 -24.45 11.70 -1.97
N TYR A 218 -23.26 11.23 -1.57
CA TYR A 218 -23.08 10.48 -0.32
C TYR A 218 -23.53 11.33 0.89
N TYR A 219 -23.00 12.55 1.00
CA TYR A 219 -23.37 13.52 2.03
C TYR A 219 -24.88 13.84 2.03
N ASP A 220 -25.47 14.10 0.86
CA ASP A 220 -26.89 14.45 0.75
C ASP A 220 -27.80 13.30 1.23
N TYR A 221 -27.43 12.04 0.96
CA TYR A 221 -28.17 10.88 1.47
C TYR A 221 -28.10 10.81 2.99
N LEU A 222 -26.92 11.00 3.58
CA LEU A 222 -26.74 11.00 5.04
C LEU A 222 -27.63 12.06 5.73
N ASN A 223 -27.92 13.17 5.05
CA ASN A 223 -28.75 14.27 5.55
C ASN A 223 -30.27 14.10 5.35
N LEU A 224 -30.72 13.01 4.73
CA LEU A 224 -32.16 12.79 4.51
C LEU A 224 -32.95 12.75 5.83
N ARG A 225 -34.08 13.46 5.83
CA ARG A 225 -35.07 13.50 6.91
C ARG A 225 -36.41 12.94 6.42
N TYR A 226 -37.06 12.17 7.27
CA TYR A 226 -38.34 11.55 6.97
C TYR A 226 -39.52 12.27 7.63
N ASP A 227 -40.72 12.03 7.12
CA ASP A 227 -41.99 12.59 7.63
C ASP A 227 -42.33 12.13 9.07
N ASP A 228 -41.78 11.00 9.52
CA ASP A 228 -41.85 10.51 10.90
C ASP A 228 -40.86 11.19 11.87
N GLY A 229 -40.06 12.15 11.39
CA GLY A 229 -39.05 12.87 12.17
C GLY A 229 -37.71 12.14 12.32
N SER A 230 -37.59 10.91 11.82
CA SER A 230 -36.31 10.19 11.79
C SER A 230 -35.38 10.69 10.68
N THR A 231 -34.10 10.33 10.76
CA THR A 231 -33.08 10.65 9.73
C THR A 231 -32.50 9.37 9.14
N LEU A 232 -31.95 9.43 7.91
CA LEU A 232 -31.28 8.27 7.34
C LEU A 232 -30.05 7.88 8.18
N TRP A 233 -29.22 8.86 8.56
CA TRP A 233 -28.09 8.66 9.46
C TRP A 233 -28.47 7.87 10.72
N GLY A 234 -29.53 8.30 11.42
CA GLY A 234 -30.00 7.62 12.63
C GLY A 234 -30.48 6.19 12.40
N LYS A 235 -30.87 5.82 11.17
CA LYS A 235 -31.26 4.46 10.81
C LYS A 235 -30.10 3.58 10.34
N VAL A 236 -29.03 4.16 9.79
CA VAL A 236 -27.91 3.39 9.18
C VAL A 236 -26.65 3.33 10.03
N PHE A 237 -26.47 4.25 10.99
CA PHE A 237 -25.28 4.30 11.83
C PHE A 237 -25.03 2.98 12.56
N ASN A 238 -23.84 2.43 12.36
CA ASN A 238 -23.38 1.19 12.95
C ASN A 238 -22.30 1.47 14.02
N GLY A 239 -22.72 1.56 15.29
CA GLY A 239 -21.80 1.70 16.43
C GLY A 239 -20.92 0.48 16.72
N LYS A 240 -20.98 -0.57 15.87
CA LYS A 240 -20.09 -1.74 15.91
C LYS A 240 -19.25 -1.87 14.64
N ALA A 241 -19.13 -0.80 13.87
CA ALA A 241 -18.32 -0.77 12.67
C ALA A 241 -16.85 -1.09 12.95
N VAL A 242 -16.14 -1.58 11.94
CA VAL A 242 -14.69 -1.77 12.00
C VAL A 242 -14.02 -0.49 11.53
N GLN A 243 -13.09 0.02 12.33
CA GLN A 243 -12.30 1.20 12.01
C GLN A 243 -10.83 0.82 12.03
N ASN A 244 -10.10 1.27 11.01
CA ASN A 244 -8.69 0.98 10.83
C ASN A 244 -7.94 2.24 10.50
N ASP A 245 -6.69 2.34 10.95
CA ASP A 245 -5.91 3.55 10.76
C ASP A 245 -4.43 3.27 10.60
N LEU A 246 -3.98 3.38 9.36
CA LEU A 246 -2.57 3.36 9.00
C LEU A 246 -1.93 4.68 9.37
N PHE A 247 -2.49 5.80 8.90
CA PHE A 247 -1.79 7.08 8.86
C PHE A 247 -1.73 7.84 10.20
N ASN A 248 -2.67 7.62 11.12
CA ASN A 248 -2.70 8.33 12.40
C ASN A 248 -2.54 7.42 13.64
N THR A 249 -2.28 6.13 13.49
CA THR A 249 -2.14 5.24 14.65
C THR A 249 -0.74 5.29 15.22
N SER A 250 -0.64 5.69 16.49
CA SER A 250 0.57 5.64 17.29
C SER A 250 0.61 4.37 18.15
N GLY A 251 1.69 3.58 18.08
CA GLY A 251 1.81 2.34 18.83
C GLY A 251 2.95 1.42 18.38
N SER A 252 3.14 0.28 19.08
CA SER A 252 4.15 -0.72 18.71
C SER A 252 3.82 -1.33 17.34
N GLY A 253 4.57 -0.92 16.31
CA GLY A 253 4.28 -1.30 14.92
C GLY A 253 3.41 -0.30 14.14
N GLY A 254 3.06 0.84 14.75
CA GLY A 254 2.45 2.00 14.09
C GLY A 254 3.44 3.15 13.92
N HIS A 255 2.92 4.33 13.61
CA HIS A 255 3.70 5.53 13.34
C HIS A 255 4.18 6.18 14.65
N PRO A 256 5.45 6.63 14.74
CA PRO A 256 5.92 7.49 15.82
C PRO A 256 5.02 8.70 16.10
N MET A 257 4.42 9.28 15.06
CA MET A 257 3.53 10.44 15.14
C MET A 257 2.32 10.27 14.23
N ARG A 258 1.26 11.04 14.48
CA ARG A 258 0.13 11.15 13.55
C ARG A 258 0.58 11.87 12.30
N GLU A 259 0.42 11.28 11.12
CA GLU A 259 0.75 11.95 9.87
C GLU A 259 -0.21 13.10 9.59
N PHE A 260 -1.52 12.90 9.75
CA PHE A 260 -2.55 13.91 9.51
C PHE A 260 -3.11 14.42 10.84
N MET A 261 -2.39 15.36 11.45
CA MET A 261 -2.71 15.87 12.79
C MET A 261 -3.97 16.75 12.85
N GLY A 262 -4.42 17.28 11.71
CA GLY A 262 -5.51 18.25 11.65
C GLY A 262 -6.93 17.65 11.63
N PHE A 263 -7.07 16.33 11.44
CA PHE A 263 -8.36 15.66 11.43
C PHE A 263 -8.27 14.16 11.80
N GLU A 264 -9.42 13.55 12.06
CA GLU A 264 -9.51 12.13 12.37
C GLU A 264 -9.69 11.28 11.11
N THR A 265 -8.87 10.23 10.99
CA THR A 265 -8.92 9.24 9.90
C THR A 265 -9.70 7.99 10.31
N THR A 266 -10.34 8.02 11.49
CA THR A 266 -11.32 7.05 11.98
C THR A 266 -12.58 7.76 12.47
N ILE A 267 -13.68 7.02 12.53
CA ILE A 267 -14.99 7.48 13.00
C ILE A 267 -15.25 6.91 14.39
N ALA A 268 -15.57 7.77 15.35
CA ALA A 268 -15.97 7.40 16.69
C ALA A 268 -17.29 6.62 16.67
N LEU A 269 -17.37 5.49 17.37
CA LEU A 269 -18.51 4.58 17.27
C LEU A 269 -19.55 4.72 18.39
N THR A 270 -19.28 5.61 19.36
CA THR A 270 -20.12 5.78 20.55
C THR A 270 -21.19 6.86 20.36
N TYR A 271 -20.84 7.96 19.69
CA TYR A 271 -21.66 9.17 19.63
C TYR A 271 -22.03 9.47 18.17
N PRO A 272 -23.28 9.21 17.73
CA PRO A 272 -23.66 9.34 16.33
C PRO A 272 -23.48 10.75 15.75
N ASP A 273 -23.58 11.79 16.56
CA ASP A 273 -23.36 13.18 16.15
C ASP A 273 -21.87 13.46 15.85
N ILE A 274 -20.97 13.07 16.75
CA ILE A 274 -19.52 13.18 16.52
C ILE A 274 -19.10 12.32 15.32
N ALA A 275 -19.66 11.11 15.22
CA ALA A 275 -19.40 10.20 14.12
C ALA A 275 -19.81 10.78 12.76
N PHE A 276 -20.95 11.47 12.71
CA PHE A 276 -21.40 12.16 11.51
C PHE A 276 -20.43 13.27 11.11
N GLU A 277 -20.00 14.10 12.06
CA GLU A 277 -19.05 15.18 11.80
C GLU A 277 -17.71 14.64 11.27
N GLN A 278 -17.19 13.56 11.86
CA GLN A 278 -15.96 12.92 11.40
C GLN A 278 -16.12 12.29 10.00
N MET A 279 -17.27 11.67 9.71
CA MET A 279 -17.58 11.14 8.40
C MET A 279 -17.57 12.26 7.34
N VAL A 280 -18.17 13.42 7.65
CA VAL A 280 -18.15 14.57 6.75
C VAL A 280 -16.74 15.16 6.60
N GLN A 281 -15.95 15.21 7.67
CA GLN A 281 -14.56 15.66 7.59
C GLN A 281 -13.69 14.78 6.70
N MET A 282 -13.94 13.47 6.66
CA MET A 282 -13.27 12.56 5.72
C MET A 282 -13.67 12.83 4.28
N MET A 283 -14.97 13.05 4.01
CA MET A 283 -15.42 13.44 2.66
C MET A 283 -14.80 14.77 2.22
N ASP A 284 -14.75 15.73 3.13
CA ASP A 284 -14.09 17.02 2.90
C ASP A 284 -12.60 16.83 2.60
N ALA A 285 -11.88 15.99 3.35
CA ALA A 285 -10.46 15.73 3.13
C ALA A 285 -10.19 15.08 1.77
N ILE A 286 -10.98 14.07 1.37
CA ILE A 286 -10.84 13.39 0.08
C ILE A 286 -11.06 14.38 -1.07
N THR A 287 -12.16 15.11 -1.03
CA THR A 287 -12.54 16.04 -2.10
C THR A 287 -11.61 17.25 -2.20
N ASP A 288 -11.11 17.75 -1.06
CA ASP A 288 -10.16 18.86 -1.03
C ASP A 288 -8.77 18.43 -1.55
N GLN A 289 -8.30 17.25 -1.18
CA GLN A 289 -7.03 16.71 -1.66
C GLN A 289 -7.06 16.32 -3.15
N GLY A 290 -8.20 15.83 -3.65
CA GLY A 290 -8.37 15.45 -5.06
C GLY A 290 -8.66 16.63 -5.99
N GLU A 291 -9.75 17.37 -5.69
CA GLU A 291 -10.37 18.37 -6.59
C GLU A 291 -10.27 19.82 -6.08
N GLY A 292 -9.57 20.05 -4.96
CA GLY A 292 -9.30 21.39 -4.42
C GLY A 292 -10.51 22.08 -3.78
N ASN A 293 -11.57 21.32 -3.42
CA ASN A 293 -12.73 21.84 -2.69
C ASN A 293 -13.34 20.80 -1.75
N THR A 294 -13.91 21.30 -0.65
CA THR A 294 -14.74 20.49 0.27
C THR A 294 -16.19 20.36 -0.20
N ILE A 295 -16.95 19.48 0.43
CA ILE A 295 -18.37 19.24 0.13
C ILE A 295 -19.18 20.53 0.25
N ASN A 296 -19.98 20.82 -0.77
CA ASN A 296 -20.79 22.04 -0.83
C ASN A 296 -21.99 21.95 0.12
N ARG A 297 -21.98 22.81 1.13
CA ARG A 297 -23.03 22.93 2.15
C ARG A 297 -23.79 24.26 2.07
N GLY A 298 -23.85 24.88 0.89
CA GLY A 298 -24.55 26.14 0.64
C GLY A 298 -23.68 27.40 0.75
N GLY A 299 -22.35 27.25 0.75
CA GLY A 299 -21.38 28.34 0.67
C GLY A 299 -20.84 28.53 -0.75
N ALA A 300 -20.27 29.70 -1.06
CA ALA A 300 -19.52 29.88 -2.30
C ALA A 300 -18.23 29.04 -2.21
N ALA A 301 -18.12 28.01 -3.04
CA ALA A 301 -16.87 27.27 -3.23
C ALA A 301 -15.86 28.21 -3.91
N LEU A 302 -14.69 28.35 -3.30
CA LEU A 302 -13.54 28.99 -3.91
C LEU A 302 -12.46 27.92 -3.94
N LEU A 303 -12.03 27.53 -5.14
CA LEU A 303 -10.83 26.72 -5.34
C LEU A 303 -9.68 27.37 -4.55
N LYS A 304 -9.10 26.59 -3.64
CA LYS A 304 -8.01 27.02 -2.77
C LYS A 304 -6.99 25.90 -2.68
N ALA A 305 -5.76 26.26 -2.34
CA ALA A 305 -4.78 25.30 -1.85
C ALA A 305 -5.42 24.43 -0.76
N VAL A 306 -5.08 23.14 -0.76
CA VAL A 306 -5.58 22.13 0.20
C VAL A 306 -5.55 22.72 1.60
N GLU A 307 -6.63 22.59 2.36
CA GLU A 307 -6.72 23.18 3.69
C GLU A 307 -5.61 22.60 4.59
N PRO A 308 -4.88 23.43 5.36
CA PRO A 308 -3.75 22.96 6.16
C PRO A 308 -4.06 21.82 7.14
N LYS A 309 -5.32 21.68 7.59
CA LYS A 309 -5.74 20.56 8.45
C LYS A 309 -5.78 19.21 7.73
N TYR A 310 -5.94 19.23 6.40
CA TYR A 310 -5.96 18.04 5.55
C TYR A 310 -4.57 17.73 4.97
N GLN A 311 -3.55 18.54 5.27
CA GLN A 311 -2.17 18.26 4.88
C GLN A 311 -1.48 17.38 5.93
N PRO A 312 -0.48 16.55 5.55
CA PRO A 312 0.30 15.78 6.50
C PRO A 312 1.28 16.68 7.28
N SER A 313 1.82 16.20 8.38
CA SER A 313 2.85 16.87 9.18
C SER A 313 4.26 16.51 8.70
N ASP A 314 5.04 17.51 8.26
CA ASP A 314 6.46 17.32 7.88
C ASP A 314 7.27 16.59 8.96
N ALA A 315 7.07 16.96 10.23
CA ALA A 315 7.77 16.33 11.34
C ALA A 315 7.37 14.85 11.49
N ALA A 316 6.07 14.53 11.34
CA ALA A 316 5.60 13.16 11.37
C ALA A 316 6.22 12.33 10.24
N LEU A 317 6.16 12.84 9.01
CA LEU A 317 6.71 12.17 7.84
C LEU A 317 8.23 11.92 7.96
N LYS A 318 9.01 12.90 8.43
CA LYS A 318 10.45 12.75 8.65
C LYS A 318 10.79 11.68 9.69
N SER A 319 9.93 11.51 10.68
CA SER A 319 10.09 10.50 11.73
C SER A 319 9.69 9.11 11.25
N ASP A 320 8.62 9.01 10.47
CA ASP A 320 8.03 7.74 10.04
C ASP A 320 8.77 7.12 8.85
N TYR A 321 9.32 7.97 7.96
CA TYR A 321 9.99 7.56 6.73
C TYR A 321 11.44 8.05 6.68
N PRO A 322 12.32 7.59 7.60
CA PRO A 322 13.72 7.97 7.56
C PRO A 322 14.38 7.41 6.29
N SER A 323 15.18 8.24 5.63
CA SER A 323 16.02 7.82 4.49
C SER A 323 17.44 7.54 4.94
N TYR A 324 18.10 6.61 4.24
CA TYR A 324 19.47 6.22 4.55
C TYR A 324 20.34 6.21 3.31
N SER A 325 21.62 6.53 3.46
CA SER A 325 22.63 6.36 2.43
C SER A 325 22.89 4.88 2.15
N ASP A 326 23.63 4.58 1.09
CA ASP A 326 24.07 3.23 0.73
C ASP A 326 25.07 2.60 1.72
N ALA A 327 25.62 3.40 2.63
CA ALA A 327 26.39 2.98 3.80
C ALA A 327 25.56 2.94 5.10
N GLY A 328 24.23 3.06 5.00
CA GLY A 328 23.29 2.94 6.12
C GLY A 328 23.25 4.14 7.08
N LYS A 329 23.77 5.31 6.68
CA LYS A 329 23.73 6.55 7.47
C LYS A 329 22.43 7.29 7.24
N LEU A 330 21.84 7.88 8.28
CA LEU A 330 20.64 8.70 8.17
C LEU A 330 20.86 9.90 7.22
N MET A 331 19.87 10.16 6.37
CA MET A 331 19.82 11.27 5.41
C MET A 331 18.48 12.01 5.52
N PRO A 332 18.34 13.22 4.92
CA PRO A 332 17.04 13.87 4.77
C PRO A 332 16.01 12.91 4.13
N SER A 333 14.79 12.91 4.68
CA SER A 333 13.73 11.99 4.24
C SER A 333 13.23 12.36 2.84
N ALA A 334 13.38 11.44 1.91
CA ALA A 334 12.90 11.58 0.54
C ALA A 334 11.37 11.50 0.45
N ASP A 335 10.74 10.62 1.23
CA ASP A 335 9.27 10.49 1.25
C ASP A 335 8.62 11.70 1.92
N ALA A 336 9.24 12.26 2.96
CA ALA A 336 8.75 13.49 3.57
C ALA A 336 8.83 14.66 2.57
N GLU A 337 9.94 14.80 1.84
CA GLU A 337 10.05 15.82 0.78
C GLU A 337 9.03 15.60 -0.33
N ALA A 338 8.86 14.37 -0.80
CA ALA A 338 7.89 14.06 -1.84
C ALA A 338 6.45 14.39 -1.43
N ARG A 339 6.09 14.14 -0.16
CA ARG A 339 4.73 14.34 0.34
C ARG A 339 4.50 15.77 0.82
N TRP A 340 5.22 16.22 1.85
CA TRP A 340 4.99 17.54 2.46
C TRP A 340 5.11 18.70 1.45
N SER A 341 6.10 18.68 0.56
CA SER A 341 6.32 19.77 -0.40
C SER A 341 5.26 19.83 -1.51
N ASN A 342 4.49 18.76 -1.72
CA ASN A 342 3.49 18.65 -2.79
C ASN A 342 2.04 18.62 -2.27
N ASP A 343 1.80 18.08 -1.08
CA ASP A 343 0.46 17.83 -0.51
C ASP A 343 -0.33 19.09 -0.13
N GLY A 344 0.29 20.28 -0.26
CA GLY A 344 -0.42 21.56 -0.18
C GLY A 344 -1.22 21.93 -1.44
N LYS A 345 -1.11 21.15 -2.51
CA LYS A 345 -1.83 21.27 -3.78
C LYS A 345 -2.74 20.07 -3.97
N ASP A 346 -3.86 20.25 -4.65
CA ASP A 346 -4.74 19.14 -4.97
C ASP A 346 -4.14 18.22 -6.05
N HIS A 347 -4.77 17.07 -6.33
CA HIS A 347 -4.28 16.11 -7.32
C HIS A 347 -4.29 16.71 -8.74
N TYR A 348 -5.34 17.46 -9.08
CA TYR A 348 -5.47 18.11 -10.40
C TYR A 348 -4.33 19.10 -10.68
N GLU A 349 -4.03 19.98 -9.73
CA GLU A 349 -2.91 20.93 -9.79
C GLU A 349 -1.57 20.18 -9.91
N ARG A 350 -1.36 19.15 -9.09
CA ARG A 350 -0.15 18.32 -9.12
C ARG A 350 0.06 17.65 -10.48
N PHE A 351 -0.96 17.05 -11.06
CA PHE A 351 -0.85 16.46 -12.40
C PHE A 351 -0.65 17.52 -13.49
N GLY A 352 -1.25 18.71 -13.33
CA GLY A 352 -1.01 19.86 -14.20
C GLY A 352 0.46 20.28 -14.23
N GLU A 353 1.17 20.24 -13.10
CA GLU A 353 2.60 20.56 -13.05
C GLU A 353 3.46 19.58 -13.86
N ILE A 354 3.06 18.31 -13.93
CA ILE A 354 3.79 17.29 -14.70
C ILE A 354 3.68 17.56 -16.20
N GLN A 355 2.59 18.19 -16.68
CA GLN A 355 2.47 18.54 -18.11
C GLN A 355 3.64 19.41 -18.56
N GLY A 356 4.11 20.34 -17.70
CA GLY A 356 5.29 21.18 -17.98
C GLY A 356 6.61 20.39 -18.00
N LEU A 357 6.67 19.22 -17.38
CA LEU A 357 7.86 18.38 -17.28
C LEU A 357 7.96 17.32 -18.40
N LEU A 358 6.84 16.98 -19.06
CA LEU A 358 6.75 15.86 -20.02
C LEU A 358 7.88 15.84 -21.07
N HIS A 359 8.25 16.99 -21.60
CA HIS A 359 9.26 17.10 -22.66
C HIS A 359 10.69 16.78 -22.20
N GLU A 360 10.96 16.87 -20.89
CA GLU A 360 12.24 16.54 -20.27
C GLU A 360 12.22 15.16 -19.59
N LEU A 361 11.05 14.54 -19.45
CA LEU A 361 10.92 13.23 -18.83
C LEU A 361 11.56 12.14 -19.70
N VAL A 362 12.25 11.25 -19.01
CA VAL A 362 12.77 10.01 -19.58
C VAL A 362 12.03 8.84 -18.97
N THR A 363 11.33 8.08 -19.80
CA THR A 363 10.63 6.85 -19.38
C THR A 363 11.44 5.61 -19.74
N TRP A 364 11.14 4.47 -19.11
CA TRP A 364 11.82 3.21 -19.41
C TRP A 364 11.77 2.83 -20.90
N PRO A 365 10.62 2.93 -21.62
CA PRO A 365 10.58 2.68 -23.06
C PRO A 365 11.60 3.53 -23.85
N GLN A 366 11.68 4.84 -23.55
CA GLN A 366 12.59 5.76 -24.23
C GLN A 366 14.06 5.52 -23.87
N TRP A 367 14.34 5.11 -22.63
CA TRP A 367 15.69 4.81 -22.18
C TRP A 367 16.21 3.50 -22.77
N LEU A 368 15.39 2.43 -22.78
CA LEU A 368 15.74 1.13 -23.34
C LEU A 368 15.90 1.17 -24.86
N ALA A 369 15.15 2.03 -25.55
CA ALA A 369 15.37 2.28 -26.98
C ALA A 369 16.78 2.82 -27.29
N ARG A 370 17.38 3.57 -26.34
CA ARG A 370 18.75 4.11 -26.45
C ARG A 370 19.80 3.19 -25.83
N ASN A 371 19.39 2.34 -24.89
CA ASN A 371 20.23 1.45 -24.11
C ASN A 371 19.64 0.03 -24.14
N PRO A 372 19.68 -0.66 -25.29
CA PRO A 372 19.01 -1.95 -25.46
C PRO A 372 19.68 -3.11 -24.71
N THR A 373 20.80 -2.86 -24.04
CA THR A 373 21.58 -3.88 -23.34
C THR A 373 22.02 -3.35 -21.98
N TRP A 374 21.66 -4.10 -20.94
CA TRP A 374 22.11 -3.87 -19.58
C TRP A 374 23.60 -4.17 -19.45
N THR A 375 24.33 -3.30 -18.78
CA THR A 375 25.76 -3.43 -18.50
C THR A 375 26.04 -3.35 -17.00
N ALA A 376 27.19 -3.85 -16.57
CA ALA A 376 27.58 -3.80 -15.16
C ALA A 376 27.73 -2.34 -14.68
N GLU A 377 28.23 -1.47 -15.55
CA GLU A 377 28.47 -0.06 -15.30
C GLU A 377 27.19 0.70 -14.94
N MET A 378 26.06 0.38 -15.60
CA MET A 378 24.75 0.96 -15.31
C MET A 378 24.26 0.65 -13.88
N LEU A 379 24.70 -0.46 -13.31
CA LEU A 379 24.29 -0.96 -12.00
C LEU A 379 25.35 -0.71 -10.91
N THR A 380 26.40 0.05 -11.23
CA THR A 380 27.54 0.32 -10.37
C THR A 380 27.62 1.80 -10.01
N GLY A 381 27.48 2.12 -8.73
CA GLY A 381 27.67 3.44 -8.15
C GLY A 381 29.06 3.66 -7.52
N PRO A 382 29.37 4.87 -7.04
CA PRO A 382 30.72 5.25 -6.58
C PRO A 382 31.26 4.42 -5.40
N GLY A 383 30.39 3.85 -4.57
CA GLY A 383 30.77 3.07 -3.39
C GLY A 383 30.97 1.57 -3.63
N TYR A 384 30.97 1.10 -4.88
CA TYR A 384 30.94 -0.33 -5.17
C TYR A 384 32.27 -1.00 -4.82
N ASP A 385 32.20 -2.04 -3.99
CA ASP A 385 33.35 -2.87 -3.64
C ASP A 385 33.10 -4.33 -4.06
N PRO A 386 33.81 -4.86 -5.07
CA PRO A 386 33.69 -6.25 -5.47
C PRO A 386 34.21 -7.24 -4.42
N SER A 387 34.97 -6.78 -3.42
CA SER A 387 35.50 -7.59 -2.32
C SER A 387 34.57 -7.72 -1.12
N ASN A 388 33.39 -7.10 -1.17
CA ASN A 388 32.38 -7.15 -0.12
C ASN A 388 32.11 -8.61 0.33
N PRO A 389 32.14 -8.90 1.65
CA PRO A 389 32.15 -10.25 2.19
C PRO A 389 30.85 -11.05 1.94
N TYR A 390 29.74 -10.41 1.57
CA TYR A 390 28.43 -11.06 1.44
C TYR A 390 28.26 -11.88 0.16
N LYS A 391 29.28 -11.90 -0.73
CA LYS A 391 29.30 -12.68 -1.99
C LYS A 391 28.03 -12.48 -2.83
N LEU A 392 27.49 -11.28 -2.84
CA LEU A 392 26.27 -10.95 -3.60
C LEU A 392 26.53 -11.08 -5.11
N PRO A 393 25.52 -11.40 -5.94
CA PRO A 393 25.64 -11.39 -7.40
C PRO A 393 26.31 -10.10 -7.87
N THR A 394 27.28 -10.16 -8.77
CA THR A 394 27.96 -8.96 -9.27
C THR A 394 27.00 -8.10 -10.10
N PRO A 395 27.27 -6.79 -10.29
CA PRO A 395 26.51 -5.97 -11.24
C PRO A 395 26.44 -6.59 -12.64
N GLY A 396 27.50 -7.29 -13.07
CA GLY A 396 27.51 -8.05 -14.32
C GLY A 396 26.55 -9.25 -14.33
N ASP A 397 26.45 -10.00 -13.23
CA ASP A 397 25.48 -11.10 -13.09
C ASP A 397 24.04 -10.58 -13.17
N VAL A 398 23.76 -9.45 -12.49
CA VAL A 398 22.44 -8.81 -12.51
C VAL A 398 22.11 -8.31 -13.92
N ALA A 399 23.05 -7.60 -14.58
CA ALA A 399 22.88 -7.16 -15.96
C ALA A 399 22.62 -8.33 -16.92
N GLY A 400 23.36 -9.44 -16.76
CA GLY A 400 23.14 -10.68 -17.51
C GLY A 400 21.74 -11.25 -17.32
N ALA A 401 21.23 -11.26 -16.08
CA ALA A 401 19.88 -11.72 -15.79
C ALA A 401 18.80 -10.80 -16.41
N LEU A 402 18.97 -9.48 -16.33
CA LEU A 402 18.05 -8.51 -16.94
C LEU A 402 18.03 -8.68 -18.48
N ASN A 403 19.19 -8.85 -19.10
CA ASN A 403 19.29 -9.10 -20.55
C ASN A 403 18.65 -10.43 -20.96
N ALA A 404 18.80 -11.48 -20.15
CA ALA A 404 18.18 -12.78 -20.43
C ALA A 404 16.65 -12.70 -20.42
N LEU A 405 16.08 -11.98 -19.45
CA LEU A 405 14.63 -11.73 -19.39
C LEU A 405 14.17 -10.86 -20.58
N ALA A 406 14.93 -9.82 -20.92
CA ALA A 406 14.61 -8.98 -22.07
C ALA A 406 14.67 -9.74 -23.42
N ALA A 407 15.53 -10.76 -23.54
CA ALA A 407 15.64 -11.59 -24.73
C ALA A 407 14.41 -12.48 -24.97
N ASP A 408 13.81 -13.04 -23.91
CA ASP A 408 12.49 -13.71 -23.97
C ASP A 408 11.37 -12.73 -23.61
N LYS A 409 11.16 -11.73 -24.46
CA LYS A 409 10.24 -10.63 -24.18
C LYS A 409 8.80 -11.09 -23.96
N ALA A 410 8.32 -12.05 -24.76
CA ALA A 410 6.94 -12.53 -24.67
C ALA A 410 6.70 -13.36 -23.40
N GLY A 411 7.58 -14.33 -23.10
CA GLY A 411 7.50 -15.12 -21.87
C GLY A 411 7.66 -14.25 -20.62
N SER A 412 8.64 -13.35 -20.63
CA SER A 412 8.87 -12.42 -19.51
C SER A 412 7.72 -11.44 -19.32
N LYS A 413 7.05 -10.99 -20.39
CA LYS A 413 5.86 -10.14 -20.27
C LYS A 413 4.73 -10.83 -19.53
N ALA A 414 4.40 -12.07 -19.90
CA ALA A 414 3.37 -12.83 -19.20
C ALA A 414 3.73 -13.03 -17.72
N LEU A 415 4.95 -13.53 -17.46
CA LEU A 415 5.46 -13.78 -16.11
C LEU A 415 5.44 -12.52 -15.23
N LEU A 416 5.99 -11.41 -15.71
CA LEU A 416 6.09 -10.17 -14.95
C LEU A 416 4.72 -9.50 -14.78
N SER A 417 3.82 -9.62 -15.76
CA SER A 417 2.44 -9.14 -15.62
C SER A 417 1.71 -9.91 -14.52
N GLN A 418 1.79 -11.24 -14.50
CA GLN A 418 1.22 -12.07 -13.44
C GLN A 418 1.84 -11.78 -12.07
N ALA A 419 3.16 -11.53 -12.01
CA ALA A 419 3.82 -11.14 -10.77
C ALA A 419 3.29 -9.80 -10.22
N VAL A 420 2.99 -8.83 -11.10
CA VAL A 420 2.38 -7.56 -10.71
C VAL A 420 0.91 -7.75 -10.31
N VAL A 421 0.12 -8.47 -11.11
CA VAL A 421 -1.29 -8.79 -10.81
C VAL A 421 -1.41 -9.48 -9.46
N GLY A 422 -0.58 -10.50 -9.21
CA GLY A 422 -0.58 -11.23 -7.94
C GLY A 422 -0.18 -10.36 -6.75
N ALA A 423 0.76 -9.42 -6.95
CA ALA A 423 1.13 -8.45 -5.92
C ALA A 423 -0.03 -7.56 -5.49
N ILE A 424 -0.76 -7.03 -6.48
CA ILE A 424 -1.93 -6.20 -6.24
C ILE A 424 -3.07 -7.04 -5.66
N HIS A 425 -3.35 -8.21 -6.24
CA HIS A 425 -4.42 -9.09 -5.78
C HIS A 425 -4.22 -9.53 -4.32
N GLY A 426 -3.00 -9.92 -3.96
CA GLY A 426 -2.63 -10.29 -2.60
C GLY A 426 -2.84 -9.13 -1.61
N VAL A 427 -2.51 -7.89 -1.99
CA VAL A 427 -2.86 -6.70 -1.18
C VAL A 427 -4.37 -6.61 -1.00
N THR A 428 -5.13 -6.61 -2.10
CA THR A 428 -6.59 -6.40 -2.04
C THR A 428 -7.33 -7.48 -1.25
N SER A 429 -6.84 -8.73 -1.29
CA SER A 429 -7.39 -9.82 -0.47
C SER A 429 -7.18 -9.60 1.03
N VAL A 430 -6.08 -8.96 1.44
CA VAL A 430 -5.84 -8.63 2.85
C VAL A 430 -6.69 -7.48 3.31
N LEU A 431 -6.85 -6.45 2.47
CA LEU A 431 -7.73 -5.33 2.78
C LEU A 431 -9.14 -5.83 3.10
N TYR A 432 -9.64 -6.83 2.36
CA TYR A 432 -10.92 -7.47 2.69
C TYR A 432 -10.95 -8.02 4.12
N GLY A 433 -9.96 -8.83 4.52
CA GLY A 433 -9.88 -9.35 5.89
C GLY A 433 -9.62 -8.27 6.95
N TYR A 434 -8.98 -7.16 6.59
CA TYR A 434 -8.64 -6.07 7.50
C TYR A 434 -9.87 -5.28 7.94
N TRP A 435 -10.81 -4.99 7.03
CA TRP A 435 -12.09 -4.35 7.35
C TRP A 435 -13.23 -5.34 7.62
N THR A 436 -13.10 -6.58 7.18
CA THR A 436 -14.09 -7.65 7.40
C THR A 436 -13.43 -8.86 8.08
N PRO A 437 -12.93 -8.71 9.33
CA PRO A 437 -12.23 -9.79 10.02
C PRO A 437 -13.17 -10.98 10.28
N PRO A 438 -12.71 -12.23 10.06
CA PRO A 438 -13.50 -13.41 10.37
C PRO A 438 -13.93 -13.44 11.83
N ALA A 439 -15.16 -13.85 12.09
CA ALA A 439 -15.70 -13.91 13.45
C ALA A 439 -14.81 -14.78 14.36
N GLY A 440 -14.39 -14.21 15.50
CA GLY A 440 -13.55 -14.91 16.48
C GLY A 440 -12.05 -14.98 16.13
N GLN A 441 -11.61 -14.34 15.05
CA GLN A 441 -10.19 -14.22 14.70
C GLN A 441 -9.71 -12.76 14.83
N PRO A 442 -8.43 -12.54 15.19
CA PRO A 442 -7.87 -11.20 15.15
C PRO A 442 -7.86 -10.70 13.70
N ALA A 443 -8.13 -9.40 13.52
CA ALA A 443 -7.95 -8.77 12.22
C ALA A 443 -6.49 -8.94 11.75
N PRO A 444 -6.27 -9.19 10.45
CA PRO A 444 -4.91 -9.15 9.90
C PRO A 444 -4.34 -7.74 10.10
N LEU A 445 -3.02 -7.60 9.97
CA LEU A 445 -2.40 -6.28 9.96
C LEU A 445 -2.44 -5.70 8.54
N PHE A 446 -2.43 -4.37 8.45
CA PHE A 446 -2.33 -3.68 7.17
C PHE A 446 -1.08 -4.16 6.40
N PRO A 447 -1.19 -4.48 5.09
CA PRO A 447 -0.13 -5.13 4.33
C PRO A 447 0.95 -4.14 3.83
N PHE A 448 1.46 -3.25 4.69
CA PHE A 448 2.41 -2.19 4.32
C PHE A 448 3.64 -2.71 3.51
N PRO A 449 4.33 -3.78 3.93
CA PRO A 449 5.45 -4.32 3.14
C PRO A 449 5.03 -4.88 1.78
N SER A 450 3.79 -5.34 1.65
CA SER A 450 3.25 -5.83 0.36
C SER A 450 3.01 -4.67 -0.60
N MET A 451 2.53 -3.52 -0.10
CA MET A 451 2.31 -2.31 -0.90
C MET A 451 3.62 -1.83 -1.55
N SER A 452 4.67 -1.64 -0.74
CA SER A 452 6.00 -1.31 -1.25
C SER A 452 6.50 -2.40 -2.20
N GLY A 453 6.23 -3.66 -1.87
CA GLY A 453 6.59 -4.78 -2.73
C GLY A 453 5.97 -4.68 -4.13
N SER A 454 4.67 -4.40 -4.24
CA SER A 454 3.97 -4.26 -5.53
C SER A 454 4.63 -3.24 -6.45
N GLY A 455 5.07 -2.10 -5.89
CA GLY A 455 5.82 -1.09 -6.62
C GLY A 455 7.14 -1.60 -7.20
N ASP A 456 7.90 -2.39 -6.45
CA ASP A 456 9.15 -2.99 -6.94
C ASP A 456 8.91 -3.93 -8.14
N ARG A 457 7.79 -4.68 -8.16
CA ARG A 457 7.45 -5.62 -9.26
C ARG A 457 7.05 -4.84 -10.50
N MET A 458 6.24 -3.80 -10.31
CA MET A 458 5.86 -2.87 -11.38
C MET A 458 7.09 -2.21 -12.00
N SER A 459 8.00 -1.69 -11.15
CA SER A 459 9.24 -1.06 -11.60
C SER A 459 10.16 -2.04 -12.33
N THR A 460 10.28 -3.27 -11.84
CA THR A 460 11.08 -4.32 -12.48
C THR A 460 10.53 -4.68 -13.85
N ALA A 461 9.20 -4.79 -14.00
CA ALA A 461 8.56 -5.07 -15.28
C ALA A 461 8.87 -3.97 -16.31
N TRP A 462 8.74 -2.70 -15.91
CA TRP A 462 9.10 -1.56 -16.76
C TRP A 462 10.58 -1.55 -17.13
N ALA A 463 11.48 -1.74 -16.16
CA ALA A 463 12.93 -1.72 -16.40
C ALA A 463 13.40 -2.82 -17.35
N ILE A 464 12.80 -4.01 -17.29
CA ILE A 464 13.18 -5.13 -18.15
C ILE A 464 12.60 -4.98 -19.55
N LEU A 465 11.30 -4.67 -19.65
CA LEU A 465 10.56 -4.81 -20.90
C LEU A 465 10.36 -3.49 -21.64
N GLY A 466 10.36 -2.36 -20.92
CA GLY A 466 9.94 -1.08 -21.46
C GLY A 466 8.48 -1.09 -21.95
N GLU A 467 7.64 -1.94 -21.36
CA GLU A 467 6.24 -2.11 -21.73
C GLU A 467 5.35 -2.12 -20.48
N THR A 468 4.12 -1.65 -20.66
CA THR A 468 3.08 -1.71 -19.64
C THR A 468 2.76 -3.17 -19.31
N PRO A 469 2.78 -3.56 -18.02
CA PRO A 469 2.30 -4.87 -17.58
C PRO A 469 0.82 -5.04 -17.89
N ASP A 470 0.40 -6.26 -18.24
CA ASP A 470 -1.00 -6.57 -18.53
C ASP A 470 -1.73 -6.97 -17.24
N LEU A 471 -2.43 -6.01 -16.64
CA LEU A 471 -3.21 -6.27 -15.42
C LEU A 471 -4.50 -7.06 -15.67
N SER A 472 -4.93 -7.25 -16.93
CA SER A 472 -6.16 -7.98 -17.26
C SER A 472 -5.96 -9.50 -17.28
N MET A 473 -4.72 -9.97 -17.31
CA MET A 473 -4.37 -11.39 -17.44
C MET A 473 -4.89 -12.27 -16.30
N GLY A 474 -5.12 -11.69 -15.11
CA GLY A 474 -5.47 -12.44 -13.91
C GLY A 474 -4.36 -13.42 -13.48
N LEU A 475 -4.69 -14.26 -12.51
CA LEU A 475 -3.84 -15.37 -12.07
C LEU A 475 -4.46 -16.72 -12.43
N PRO A 476 -3.64 -17.72 -12.83
CA PRO A 476 -4.10 -19.09 -12.89
C PRO A 476 -4.45 -19.61 -11.48
N PRO A 477 -5.48 -20.46 -11.33
CA PRO A 477 -5.84 -21.01 -10.04
C PRO A 477 -4.75 -21.95 -9.50
N PRO A 478 -4.47 -21.96 -8.18
CA PRO A 478 -3.59 -22.94 -7.57
C PRO A 478 -4.09 -24.37 -7.79
N ALA A 479 -3.17 -25.32 -7.97
CA ALA A 479 -3.50 -26.74 -8.02
C ALA A 479 -3.94 -27.25 -6.64
N SER A 480 -5.05 -28.00 -6.60
CA SER A 480 -5.73 -28.41 -5.36
C SER A 480 -4.93 -29.36 -4.47
N ASP A 481 -4.01 -30.13 -5.04
CA ASP A 481 -3.25 -31.19 -4.36
C ASP A 481 -1.74 -30.89 -4.29
N THR A 482 -1.35 -29.64 -4.51
CA THR A 482 0.05 -29.22 -4.59
C THR A 482 0.42 -28.30 -3.42
N LEU A 483 1.51 -28.62 -2.73
CA LEU A 483 2.00 -27.83 -1.61
C LEU A 483 3.22 -27.01 -2.05
N TYR A 484 2.95 -25.82 -2.57
CA TYR A 484 3.97 -24.95 -3.15
C TYR A 484 4.97 -24.48 -2.12
N HIS A 485 6.27 -24.66 -2.38
CA HIS A 485 7.36 -24.11 -1.59
C HIS A 485 7.89 -22.81 -2.23
N SER A 486 8.36 -21.86 -1.41
CA SER A 486 8.76 -20.53 -1.89
C SER A 486 10.10 -20.45 -2.62
N CYS A 487 10.90 -21.52 -2.61
CA CYS A 487 12.15 -21.55 -3.37
C CYS A 487 11.92 -22.26 -4.71
N GLN A 488 12.35 -21.62 -5.80
CA GLN A 488 12.66 -22.27 -7.10
C GLN A 488 11.66 -23.33 -7.60
N GLY A 489 10.36 -23.06 -7.52
CA GLY A 489 9.34 -24.01 -8.00
C GLY A 489 9.41 -25.39 -7.32
N LEU A 490 10.00 -25.44 -6.13
CA LEU A 490 10.02 -26.65 -5.30
C LEU A 490 8.62 -26.89 -4.75
N ASP A 491 8.32 -28.17 -4.51
CA ASP A 491 7.13 -28.64 -3.82
C ASP A 491 7.59 -29.39 -2.56
N PHE A 492 6.88 -29.23 -1.46
CA PHE A 492 7.07 -30.05 -0.25
C PHE A 492 6.82 -31.55 -0.46
N ASN A 493 6.21 -31.94 -1.57
CA ASN A 493 6.14 -33.32 -2.02
C ASN A 493 7.49 -33.85 -2.51
N GLY A 494 8.51 -33.01 -2.71
CA GLY A 494 9.84 -33.43 -3.19
C GLY A 494 9.93 -33.59 -4.71
N ASP A 495 8.83 -33.32 -5.43
CA ASP A 495 8.71 -33.51 -6.89
C ASP A 495 9.01 -32.22 -7.69
N GLY A 496 9.70 -31.26 -7.06
CA GLY A 496 9.98 -29.95 -7.64
C GLY A 496 10.92 -30.00 -8.85
N THR A 497 10.75 -29.05 -9.78
CA THR A 497 11.53 -28.98 -11.03
C THR A 497 12.74 -28.06 -10.96
N ASN A 498 13.02 -27.45 -9.80
CA ASN A 498 14.06 -26.44 -9.61
C ASN A 498 13.94 -25.27 -10.64
N SER A 499 12.71 -24.85 -10.91
CA SER A 499 12.35 -23.78 -11.84
C SER A 499 12.23 -22.41 -11.15
N CYS A 500 11.68 -21.39 -11.81
CA CYS A 500 11.18 -20.22 -11.08
C CYS A 500 9.98 -20.63 -10.19
N ALA A 501 9.67 -19.82 -9.19
CA ALA A 501 8.46 -20.02 -8.39
C ALA A 501 7.20 -19.93 -9.27
N GLN A 502 6.19 -20.71 -8.89
CA GLN A 502 4.93 -20.84 -9.61
C GLN A 502 4.09 -19.56 -9.47
N VAL A 503 3.52 -19.07 -10.59
CA VAL A 503 2.79 -17.80 -10.67
C VAL A 503 1.38 -17.89 -10.07
N GLU A 504 0.84 -19.10 -10.01
CA GLU A 504 -0.42 -19.47 -9.36
C GLU A 504 -0.43 -19.09 -7.88
N VAL A 505 0.76 -19.07 -7.27
CA VAL A 505 0.94 -18.78 -5.85
C VAL A 505 1.78 -17.54 -5.71
N PHE A 506 1.11 -16.45 -5.37
CA PHE A 506 1.79 -15.20 -5.18
C PHE A 506 2.32 -15.05 -3.74
N HIS A 507 3.54 -14.54 -3.65
CA HIS A 507 4.24 -14.32 -2.40
C HIS A 507 4.73 -12.87 -2.39
N SER A 508 3.92 -11.99 -1.81
CA SER A 508 4.44 -10.70 -1.35
C SER A 508 4.92 -10.82 0.09
N CYS A 509 5.64 -9.79 0.51
CA CYS A 509 5.99 -9.57 1.89
C CYS A 509 4.76 -9.65 2.82
N ARG A 510 4.99 -9.66 4.15
CA ARG A 510 3.96 -9.78 5.19
C ARG A 510 2.59 -9.19 4.86
N GLY A 511 1.53 -9.97 5.14
CA GLY A 511 0.13 -9.61 4.98
C GLY A 511 -0.58 -10.49 3.96
N SER A 512 0.00 -10.63 2.77
CA SER A 512 -0.74 -10.91 1.52
C SER A 512 -0.63 -12.32 0.95
N ASN A 513 0.15 -13.21 1.57
CA ASN A 513 0.13 -14.62 1.17
C ASN A 513 -1.09 -15.32 1.78
N LEU A 514 -1.89 -15.92 0.92
CA LEU A 514 -3.16 -16.55 1.33
C LEU A 514 -2.99 -17.99 1.83
N CYS A 515 -1.79 -18.57 1.67
CA CYS A 515 -1.59 -20.00 1.91
C CYS A 515 -0.49 -20.28 2.96
N ARG A 516 -0.72 -21.34 3.73
CA ARG A 516 0.31 -21.98 4.57
C ARG A 516 1.25 -22.73 3.64
N SER A 517 2.53 -22.90 4.00
CA SER A 517 3.59 -23.52 3.18
C SER A 517 4.05 -22.73 1.94
N THR A 518 3.28 -21.75 1.49
CA THR A 518 3.65 -20.89 0.36
C THR A 518 4.56 -19.76 0.81
N GLY A 519 5.66 -20.08 1.48
CA GLY A 519 6.70 -19.13 1.87
C GLY A 519 6.47 -18.32 3.13
N GLY A 520 7.53 -18.25 3.96
CA GLY A 520 7.74 -17.22 4.98
C GLY A 520 8.52 -16.05 4.43
N CYS A 521 8.56 -14.94 5.14
CA CYS A 521 9.33 -13.78 4.71
C CYS A 521 10.84 -14.07 4.73
N GLY A 522 11.57 -13.69 3.69
CA GLY A 522 13.03 -13.60 3.75
C GLY A 522 13.51 -12.56 4.79
N PHE A 523 12.58 -11.83 5.41
CA PHE A 523 12.78 -11.15 6.68
C PHE A 523 12.44 -12.07 7.85
N VAL A 524 13.33 -12.07 8.83
CA VAL A 524 13.23 -12.82 10.08
C VAL A 524 11.92 -12.49 10.81
N GLN A 525 10.97 -13.43 10.88
CA GLN A 525 9.66 -13.25 11.52
C GLN A 525 9.45 -14.25 12.68
N PRO A 526 8.99 -13.81 13.88
CA PRO A 526 8.76 -14.72 15.00
C PRO A 526 7.74 -15.82 14.69
N THR A 527 7.92 -17.03 15.23
CA THR A 527 6.98 -18.16 15.09
C THR A 527 5.61 -17.91 15.73
N THR A 528 5.52 -16.92 16.63
CA THR A 528 4.30 -16.51 17.32
C THR A 528 3.54 -15.40 16.57
N GLY A 529 4.08 -14.91 15.44
CA GLY A 529 3.56 -13.73 14.74
C GLY A 529 3.85 -12.40 15.48
N GLY A 530 3.39 -11.28 14.90
CA GLY A 530 3.29 -10.00 15.62
C GLY A 530 4.34 -8.89 15.38
N GLY A 531 5.24 -8.95 14.38
CA GLY A 531 6.23 -7.86 14.12
C GLY A 531 6.30 -7.30 12.70
N ASN A 532 6.47 -5.98 12.53
CA ASN A 532 6.66 -5.33 11.21
C ASN A 532 7.93 -5.83 10.50
N CYS A 533 7.82 -6.10 9.19
CA CYS A 533 8.98 -6.40 8.36
C CYS A 533 9.72 -5.09 8.04
N GLY A 534 10.94 -4.94 8.53
CA GLY A 534 11.83 -3.87 8.09
C GLY A 534 12.69 -3.31 9.23
N SER A 535 13.88 -2.84 8.85
CA SER A 535 14.78 -2.05 9.71
C SER A 535 14.12 -0.74 10.20
N ALA A 536 13.02 -0.32 9.56
CA ALA A 536 12.30 0.91 9.87
C ALA A 536 11.56 0.89 11.22
N VAL A 537 11.40 -0.27 11.88
CA VAL A 537 10.75 -0.35 13.21
C VAL A 537 11.66 -1.03 14.24
N ALA A 538 12.97 -0.89 14.09
CA ALA A 538 13.91 -1.09 15.18
C ALA A 538 14.46 0.26 15.62
N THR A 539 13.60 1.11 16.19
CA THR A 539 14.09 2.18 17.08
C THR A 539 14.69 1.50 18.31
N ARG A 540 15.98 1.17 18.25
CA ARG A 540 16.80 1.32 19.44
C ARG A 540 16.77 2.81 19.75
N ALA A 541 15.92 3.20 20.70
CA ALA A 541 16.03 4.50 21.32
C ALA A 541 17.52 4.74 21.66
N PRO A 542 18.15 5.83 21.20
CA PRO A 542 19.42 6.20 21.79
C PRO A 542 19.15 6.44 23.27
N ALA A 543 19.97 5.85 24.14
CA ALA A 543 19.96 6.15 25.56
C ALA A 543 20.35 7.63 25.74
N ALA A 544 19.39 8.53 25.57
CA ALA A 544 19.48 9.93 25.89
C ALA A 544 18.70 10.14 27.18
N SER A 545 19.41 10.01 28.29
CA SER A 545 19.01 10.63 29.55
C SER A 545 18.90 12.13 29.32
N CYS A 546 17.74 12.73 29.54
CA CYS A 546 17.65 14.13 29.96
C CYS A 546 16.29 14.41 30.62
N SER A 547 16.42 14.87 31.86
CA SER A 547 15.39 15.36 32.77
C SER A 547 14.82 16.71 32.34
N ALA A 548 13.69 17.06 32.99
CA ALA A 548 12.97 18.35 33.05
C ALA A 548 11.94 18.59 31.93
N GLY A 549 10.69 18.97 32.19
CA GLY A 549 9.97 19.29 33.43
C GLY A 549 8.69 20.06 33.07
N GLY A 550 7.56 19.77 33.73
CA GLY A 550 6.31 20.53 33.56
C GLY A 550 5.10 19.81 34.19
N ALA A 551 4.53 20.41 35.25
CA ALA A 551 3.43 19.95 36.12
C ALA A 551 2.15 19.52 35.37
N CYS A 552 1.27 18.65 35.88
CA CYS A 552 0.44 18.67 37.10
C CYS A 552 0.05 17.21 37.46
N GLY A 553 -0.25 16.72 38.66
CA GLY A 553 -0.37 17.20 40.04
C GLY A 553 -1.12 16.10 40.82
N ALA A 554 -0.57 15.60 41.94
CA ALA A 554 -1.26 15.02 43.11
C ALA A 554 -0.26 14.35 44.08
N PRO A 555 -0.54 14.29 45.40
CA PRO A 555 0.46 14.38 46.45
C PRO A 555 0.80 13.04 47.12
N GLY A 556 2.00 12.92 47.69
CA GLY A 556 2.30 11.75 48.53
C GLY A 556 3.73 11.61 49.06
N VAL A 557 4.07 12.44 50.05
CA VAL A 557 4.89 12.11 51.24
C VAL A 557 6.32 11.53 51.08
N GLY A 558 7.33 12.29 51.53
CA GLY A 558 8.42 11.74 52.33
C GLY A 558 9.88 12.02 51.90
N GLY A 559 10.53 12.97 52.58
CA GLY A 559 11.90 12.79 53.12
C GLY A 559 13.12 13.01 52.20
N ALA A 560 13.79 14.15 52.41
CA ALA A 560 15.13 14.51 51.94
C ALA A 560 16.28 13.77 52.69
N PRO A 561 17.59 14.07 52.51
CA PRO A 561 18.35 14.61 51.37
C PRO A 561 19.65 13.81 51.01
N ALA A 562 20.34 14.34 50.00
CA ALA A 562 21.58 13.95 49.32
C ALA A 562 22.88 13.74 50.15
N ALA A 563 23.82 13.00 49.53
CA ALA A 563 25.28 13.14 49.66
C ALA A 563 25.92 12.70 48.31
N SER A 564 26.53 13.60 47.53
CA SER A 564 27.95 14.00 47.53
C SER A 564 28.94 13.01 46.87
N ALA A 565 29.30 13.34 45.62
CA ALA A 565 30.61 13.26 44.94
C ALA A 565 31.66 12.19 45.31
N THR A 566 32.26 11.53 44.30
CA THR A 566 33.69 11.68 43.93
C THR A 566 34.16 10.79 42.74
N LYS A 567 34.95 11.42 41.86
CA LYS A 567 36.18 11.01 41.13
C LYS A 567 36.29 9.75 40.23
N GLU A 568 36.74 10.03 39.00
CA GLU A 568 37.78 9.36 38.18
C GLU A 568 37.75 7.83 37.96
N ALA A 569 37.43 7.42 36.72
CA ALA A 569 37.98 6.20 36.12
C ALA A 569 38.16 6.35 34.60
N LYS A 570 39.34 5.92 34.10
CA LYS A 570 39.77 5.84 32.69
C LYS A 570 38.85 4.90 31.86
N PRO A 571 38.78 5.08 30.52
CA PRO A 571 37.91 4.27 29.68
C PRO A 571 38.45 2.84 29.58
N VAL A 572 37.66 1.88 30.05
CA VAL A 572 37.88 0.46 29.82
C VAL A 572 37.36 0.13 28.43
N THR A 573 38.26 -0.35 27.57
CA THR A 573 37.95 -1.05 26.33
C THR A 573 37.01 -2.22 26.61
N ALA A 574 35.72 -2.08 26.29
CA ALA A 574 34.75 -3.16 26.39
C ALA A 574 34.61 -3.84 25.02
N GLY A 575 35.09 -5.08 24.97
CA GLY A 575 35.03 -5.94 23.80
C GLY A 575 33.61 -6.34 23.40
N CYS A 576 33.49 -6.71 22.13
CA CYS A 576 32.33 -7.33 21.51
C CYS A 576 31.93 -8.61 22.27
N GLY A 577 30.96 -8.52 23.15
CA GLY A 577 30.15 -9.68 23.54
C GLY A 577 29.10 -9.95 22.47
N PRO A 578 28.75 -11.22 22.19
CA PRO A 578 27.62 -11.53 21.31
C PRO A 578 26.36 -10.83 21.86
N PRO A 579 25.47 -10.32 21.00
CA PRO A 579 24.21 -9.77 21.46
C PRO A 579 23.44 -10.85 22.24
N PRO A 580 22.62 -10.48 23.24
CA PRO A 580 21.83 -11.45 23.98
C PRO A 580 21.03 -12.31 23.00
N VAL A 581 21.10 -13.63 23.17
CA VAL A 581 20.27 -14.57 22.42
C VAL A 581 18.84 -14.34 22.89
N ASP A 582 18.11 -13.52 22.15
CA ASP A 582 16.67 -13.41 22.29
C ASP A 582 16.09 -14.82 22.11
N SER A 583 15.34 -15.33 23.08
CA SER A 583 14.69 -16.64 23.04
C SER A 583 13.60 -16.75 21.96
N THR A 584 13.45 -15.70 21.15
CA THR A 584 12.55 -15.62 20.01
C THR A 584 12.97 -16.60 18.92
N LEU A 585 12.12 -17.60 18.68
CA LEU A 585 12.22 -18.47 17.51
C LEU A 585 11.62 -17.78 16.30
N TYR A 586 12.29 -17.93 15.16
CA TYR A 586 11.86 -17.38 13.89
C TYR A 586 11.30 -18.47 12.97
N SER A 587 10.43 -18.10 12.04
CA SER A 587 9.97 -19.03 11.00
C SER A 587 11.01 -19.11 9.89
N ALA A 588 11.34 -20.32 9.45
CA ALA A 588 12.18 -20.49 8.27
C ALA A 588 11.46 -19.99 7.00
N PRO A 589 12.18 -19.40 6.02
CA PRO A 589 11.60 -19.14 4.69
C PRO A 589 11.14 -20.46 4.08
N GLY A 590 10.05 -20.46 3.31
CA GLY A 590 9.45 -21.70 2.79
C GLY A 590 8.51 -22.40 3.77
N ASP A 591 8.93 -22.65 5.00
CA ASP A 591 8.20 -23.50 5.96
C ASP A 591 7.21 -22.74 6.84
N ASN A 592 6.61 -21.68 6.31
CA ASN A 592 5.86 -20.75 7.14
C ASN A 592 4.50 -21.27 7.58
N LYS A 593 4.36 -21.41 8.90
CA LYS A 593 3.11 -21.72 9.60
C LYS A 593 2.00 -20.68 9.43
N CYS A 594 2.35 -19.42 9.17
CA CYS A 594 1.45 -18.30 9.35
C CYS A 594 0.87 -17.78 8.01
N GLY A 595 -0.33 -18.24 7.64
CA GLY A 595 -1.09 -17.72 6.49
C GLY A 595 -1.47 -16.24 6.69
N GLY A 596 -0.77 -15.33 6.02
CA GLY A 596 -0.99 -13.89 6.09
C GLY A 596 -0.08 -13.11 7.04
N PHE A 597 0.66 -13.73 7.98
CA PHE A 597 1.56 -12.97 8.89
C PHE A 597 3.00 -12.82 8.37
N GLY A 598 3.30 -13.35 7.18
CA GLY A 598 4.63 -13.27 6.58
C GLY A 598 4.70 -14.04 5.27
N GLY A 599 5.08 -13.40 4.18
CA GLY A 599 5.41 -14.06 2.91
C GLY A 599 6.76 -13.56 2.41
N CYS A 600 7.48 -14.37 1.64
CA CYS A 600 8.69 -13.94 0.93
C CYS A 600 8.29 -12.91 -0.14
N ALA A 601 9.21 -12.05 -0.53
CA ALA A 601 9.24 -11.60 -1.92
C ALA A 601 9.70 -12.83 -2.73
N VAL A 602 8.78 -13.51 -3.42
CA VAL A 602 9.15 -14.62 -4.30
C VAL A 602 9.13 -14.13 -5.75
N PRO A 603 10.16 -14.45 -6.56
CA PRO A 603 11.33 -15.29 -6.23
C PRO A 603 12.27 -14.68 -5.17
N ILE A 604 12.81 -15.53 -4.28
CA ILE A 604 13.83 -15.10 -3.31
C ILE A 604 15.04 -14.62 -4.10
N SER A 605 15.38 -13.34 -3.95
CA SER A 605 16.51 -12.76 -4.67
C SER A 605 17.82 -13.41 -4.25
N ALA A 606 18.68 -13.74 -5.21
CA ALA A 606 20.04 -14.19 -4.95
C ALA A 606 20.89 -13.15 -4.20
N SER A 607 20.46 -11.89 -4.22
CA SER A 607 21.06 -10.77 -3.49
C SER A 607 20.53 -10.63 -2.06
N GLN A 608 19.43 -11.28 -1.68
CA GLN A 608 18.81 -11.07 -0.38
C GLN A 608 19.62 -11.73 0.76
N VAL A 609 19.91 -10.95 1.81
CA VAL A 609 20.63 -11.38 3.01
C VAL A 609 19.88 -11.04 4.30
N PHE A 610 20.15 -11.77 5.39
CA PHE A 610 19.53 -11.52 6.69
C PHE A 610 20.15 -10.31 7.42
N PRO A 611 19.32 -9.39 7.96
CA PRO A 611 19.80 -8.21 8.69
C PRO A 611 20.14 -8.48 10.17
N ARG A 612 20.04 -9.73 10.62
CA ARG A 612 20.36 -10.18 12.00
C ARG A 612 20.72 -11.67 11.99
N ALA A 613 21.16 -12.17 13.13
CA ALA A 613 21.35 -13.61 13.38
C ALA A 613 20.25 -14.14 14.31
N GLY A 614 20.06 -15.46 14.36
CA GLY A 614 19.11 -16.10 15.26
C GLY A 614 18.91 -17.58 14.95
N THR A 615 17.81 -18.13 15.47
CA THR A 615 17.42 -19.53 15.27
C THR A 615 16.02 -19.60 14.67
N MET A 616 15.85 -20.46 13.66
CA MET A 616 14.58 -20.72 13.00
C MET A 616 14.01 -22.07 13.43
N GLN A 617 12.70 -22.14 13.67
CA GLN A 617 11.94 -23.36 13.83
C GLN A 617 11.50 -23.87 12.46
N LEU A 618 11.70 -25.16 12.21
CA LEU A 618 11.22 -25.85 11.02
C LEU A 618 9.83 -26.43 11.24
N PHE A 619 9.02 -26.44 10.18
CA PHE A 619 7.68 -26.98 10.19
C PHE A 619 7.49 -27.97 9.06
N ASP A 620 6.88 -29.10 9.39
CA ASP A 620 6.39 -30.08 8.44
C ASP A 620 4.90 -29.83 8.19
N PHE A 621 4.48 -29.74 6.92
CA PHE A 621 3.06 -29.62 6.57
C PHE A 621 2.47 -31.00 6.33
N VAL A 622 1.53 -31.41 7.17
CA VAL A 622 0.88 -32.72 7.08
C VAL A 622 -0.58 -32.55 6.70
N ASP A 623 -1.06 -33.44 5.84
CA ASP A 623 -2.48 -33.53 5.53
C ASP A 623 -3.21 -34.31 6.62
N ASP A 624 -4.35 -33.78 7.07
CA ASP A 624 -5.19 -34.37 8.10
C ASP A 624 -6.64 -34.39 7.59
N PRO A 625 -7.32 -35.56 7.57
CA PRO A 625 -8.66 -35.70 7.00
C PRO A 625 -9.73 -34.76 7.59
N GLN A 626 -9.51 -34.23 8.80
CA GLN A 626 -10.43 -33.33 9.49
C GLN A 626 -9.99 -31.87 9.44
N LYS A 627 -8.69 -31.60 9.26
CA LYS A 627 -8.11 -30.24 9.33
C LYS A 627 -7.52 -29.74 8.02
N GLY A 628 -7.43 -30.61 7.01
CA GLY A 628 -6.64 -30.40 5.81
C GLY A 628 -5.15 -30.21 6.13
N TRP A 629 -4.40 -29.67 5.16
CA TRP A 629 -3.00 -29.33 5.33
C TRP A 629 -2.77 -28.35 6.48
N HIS A 630 -1.91 -28.73 7.43
CA HIS A 630 -1.52 -27.88 8.54
C HIS A 630 -0.06 -28.10 8.97
N SER A 631 0.54 -27.05 9.55
CA SER A 631 1.93 -27.09 10.01
C SER A 631 2.06 -27.82 11.35
N VAL A 632 3.04 -28.71 11.44
CA VAL A 632 3.49 -29.39 12.66
C VAL A 632 4.95 -29.03 12.88
N ALA A 633 5.30 -28.57 14.08
CA ALA A 633 6.69 -28.25 14.40
C ALA A 633 7.53 -29.54 14.42
N ILE A 634 8.65 -29.55 13.71
CA ILE A 634 9.63 -30.64 13.82
C ILE A 634 10.28 -30.53 15.19
N THR A 635 10.32 -31.62 15.94
CA THR A 635 10.85 -31.65 17.32
C THR A 635 12.23 -32.28 17.37
N GLY A 636 13.00 -31.96 18.41
CA GLY A 636 14.36 -32.48 18.58
C GLY A 636 15.45 -31.65 17.89
N PRO A 637 16.68 -32.17 17.80
CA PRO A 637 17.84 -31.43 17.28
C PRO A 637 17.69 -30.96 15.82
N ASP A 638 16.93 -31.71 15.02
CA ASP A 638 16.70 -31.42 13.60
C ASP A 638 15.53 -30.43 13.39
N GLY A 639 14.84 -30.02 14.47
CA GLY A 639 13.68 -29.13 14.40
C GLY A 639 14.02 -27.64 14.27
N GLN A 640 15.29 -27.27 14.41
CA GLN A 640 15.72 -25.89 14.39
C GLN A 640 17.02 -25.70 13.62
N ILE A 641 17.14 -24.61 12.87
CA ILE A 641 18.36 -24.24 12.16
C ILE A 641 18.85 -22.85 12.58
N PRO A 642 20.16 -22.63 12.75
CA PRO A 642 20.69 -21.28 12.96
C PRO A 642 20.68 -20.49 11.64
N PHE A 643 20.74 -19.16 11.72
CA PHE A 643 21.10 -18.28 10.61
C PHE A 643 21.95 -17.10 11.11
N SER A 644 22.79 -16.55 10.23
CA SER A 644 23.75 -15.50 10.57
C SER A 644 23.39 -14.15 9.92
N TYR A 645 23.87 -13.07 10.53
CA TYR A 645 23.85 -11.73 9.91
C TYR A 645 24.60 -11.76 8.59
N GLY A 646 24.00 -11.25 7.52
CA GLY A 646 24.57 -11.25 6.17
C GLY A 646 24.52 -12.60 5.45
N GLU A 647 23.96 -13.66 6.06
CA GLU A 647 23.75 -14.94 5.38
C GLU A 647 22.65 -14.81 4.32
N LYS A 648 22.85 -15.44 3.16
CA LYS A 648 21.90 -15.36 2.06
C LYS A 648 20.59 -16.09 2.40
N VAL A 649 19.47 -15.43 2.16
CA VAL A 649 18.14 -15.97 2.47
C VAL A 649 17.88 -17.28 1.72
N HIS A 650 18.22 -17.34 0.43
CA HIS A 650 18.01 -18.56 -0.37
C HIS A 650 18.80 -19.76 0.16
N THR A 651 20.01 -19.54 0.70
CA THR A 651 20.84 -20.62 1.25
C THR A 651 20.21 -21.21 2.50
N VAL A 652 19.68 -20.36 3.38
CA VAL A 652 18.98 -20.81 4.59
C VAL A 652 17.66 -21.49 4.24
N ALA A 653 16.94 -20.96 3.24
CA ALA A 653 15.69 -21.57 2.77
C ALA A 653 15.91 -22.96 2.16
N TRP A 654 16.98 -23.15 1.37
CA TRP A 654 17.36 -24.47 0.86
C TRP A 654 17.75 -25.44 1.99
N ARG A 655 18.49 -24.95 3.00
CA ARG A 655 18.84 -25.74 4.19
C ARG A 655 17.60 -26.17 4.96
N ALA A 656 16.64 -25.27 5.16
CA ALA A 656 15.36 -25.55 5.80
C ALA A 656 14.58 -26.64 5.03
N PHE A 657 14.37 -26.43 3.73
CA PHE A 657 13.71 -27.40 2.86
C PHE A 657 14.37 -28.79 2.93
N SER A 658 15.70 -28.85 2.87
CA SER A 658 16.45 -30.11 2.92
C SER A 658 16.22 -30.88 4.23
N GLU A 659 16.20 -30.19 5.38
CA GLU A 659 15.94 -30.83 6.67
C GLU A 659 14.46 -31.28 6.80
N VAL A 660 13.51 -30.52 6.26
CA VAL A 660 12.09 -30.95 6.20
C VAL A 660 11.92 -32.17 5.29
N MET A 661 12.58 -32.21 4.13
CA MET A 661 12.53 -33.39 3.25
C MET A 661 13.13 -34.62 3.94
N LYS A 662 14.26 -34.44 4.63
CA LYS A 662 14.90 -35.50 5.41
C LYS A 662 14.01 -36.00 6.55
N SER A 663 13.28 -35.13 7.26
CA SER A 663 12.33 -35.56 8.29
C SER A 663 11.16 -36.38 7.72
N ARG A 664 10.83 -36.17 6.44
CA ARG A 664 9.85 -36.98 5.67
C ARG A 664 10.45 -38.27 5.08
N GLY A 665 11.73 -38.55 5.29
CA GLY A 665 12.42 -39.70 4.68
C GLY A 665 12.69 -39.53 3.18
N LYS A 666 12.71 -38.30 2.68
CA LYS A 666 13.06 -37.93 1.30
C LYS A 666 14.49 -37.37 1.24
N THR A 667 15.15 -37.49 0.09
CA THR A 667 16.54 -37.05 -0.14
C THR A 667 16.62 -35.99 -1.21
#